data_AF-A0A538S1I4-F1
#
_entry.id   AF-A0A538S1I4-F1
#
_cell.length_a   1.000
_cell.length_b   1.000
_cell.length_c   1.000
_cell.angle_alpha   90.00
_cell.angle_beta   90.00
_cell.angle_gamma   90.00
#
_symmetry.space_group_name_H-M   'P 1'
#
loop_
_entity.id
_entity.type
_entity.pdbx_description
1 polymer ?
#
loop_
_entity_poly.entity_id
_entity_poly.type
_entity_poly.pdbx_seq_one_letter_code
_entity_poly.pdbx_strand_id
1 'polypeptide(L)'
;MSEAQLSAVVRHLYELADAQALAEASDAQLLERFSVRHEEAAFAVLLRRHGPMVLGVSRRVLQQLHDAEDVFQATFLLLACKAGSIRKRASVSSWLHGVAYRLAVKARAQILRRRHHERQAAAMRSDQAGFEAAWRELQAILDESLQKLSEKYRTALVLCYLEGKTQEEAARLLGCPLGTVRSRLAQGRKLLRERLTRRGVALSAGALGTLVAADGLSAAMPAALQESALKAGLAFAAGKPAAALVSTSVAHLVKGGLHLMTATQIKFLTAFLIGTGFVTTAAVLRRPATEASRALPAPAETAVPAPNQPAPDDIYQDVTDQSGLHFTYQNGQEAGHFAILESLGGGVAMIDYDGDGLLDLFITGGGLFEGQDIKGRGNRLYKNLGSGKFRDVTREAGLDQPVFYSHGCAVADYDLDGWPDLLVTGWGRVALYHNEPDGKGGRHFVDVTKKAGLTDGLWTTSAAWADLDGDGYPDLYVCQYVNWSFANHPVCQGYTRKVPRDVCPPKTFTGLPHKLFRNNGNGTFTDVSKEAGLRPHTGDPLKDSEVGRSLGVVTVDLDGDGKPDIYVANDTVDNFLYMNKSTPGKIRLEEVGLPSGVARDDRGVPNGSMGVDAGDYDGGGRPSLWVTNYENEMHALYRNQGPGLFLFATPSAGIAAIGQLYVGLGTGFLDLDNDGWADLFIANGHVIRFPQGAGLRQRPVLLQNKNGRFTDITHKGGTYFRSEHIGRGVAIGDLDNRGVPDLVISHLNEPVTVLRHQSKQDKHWLGIELAGKNRRDVVGARVELKVGERRLTRFVKGGGSYLSSGDHRLLFGLGEAEKIDGITVYWPAANGQPAQEQRWTREQLPIDRYWQLIEGQVKPERPRGRAESSGNL
;
A
#
# COMPACT_ATOMS: atom_id res chain seq x y z
N MET A 1 72.85 -8.61 45.66
CA MET A 1 71.91 -8.08 44.63
C MET A 1 72.25 -6.62 44.41
N SER A 2 72.51 -6.21 43.17
CA SER A 2 72.84 -4.81 42.87
C SER A 2 71.62 -3.91 43.04
N GLU A 3 71.84 -2.63 43.32
CA GLU A 3 70.80 -1.60 43.47
C GLU A 3 69.83 -1.56 42.26
N ALA A 4 70.35 -1.89 41.07
CA ALA A 4 69.58 -2.03 39.84
C ALA A 4 68.62 -3.26 39.82
N GLN A 5 68.99 -4.38 40.47
CA GLN A 5 68.13 -5.56 40.57
C GLN A 5 67.01 -5.39 41.61
N LEU A 6 67.27 -4.68 42.72
CA LEU A 6 66.24 -4.39 43.72
C LEU A 6 65.21 -3.38 43.19
N SER A 7 65.68 -2.35 42.46
CA SER A 7 64.82 -1.39 41.77
C SER A 7 63.94 -2.05 40.69
N ALA A 8 64.48 -3.02 39.95
CA ALA A 8 63.71 -3.76 38.95
C ALA A 8 62.61 -4.64 39.56
N VAL A 9 62.88 -5.32 40.69
CA VAL A 9 61.89 -6.15 41.38
C VAL A 9 60.82 -5.31 42.07
N VAL A 10 61.19 -4.20 42.72
CA VAL A 10 60.23 -3.28 43.35
C VAL A 10 59.36 -2.60 42.29
N ARG A 11 59.92 -2.18 41.16
CA ARG A 11 59.14 -1.66 40.02
C ARG A 11 58.19 -2.70 39.44
N HIS A 12 58.61 -3.96 39.33
CA HIS A 12 57.75 -5.04 38.85
C HIS A 12 56.61 -5.37 39.83
N LEU A 13 56.86 -5.31 41.15
CA LEU A 13 55.83 -5.45 42.18
C LEU A 13 54.85 -4.26 42.21
N TYR A 14 55.33 -3.03 41.98
CA TYR A 14 54.46 -1.85 41.79
C TYR A 14 53.63 -1.95 40.52
N GLU A 15 54.20 -2.43 39.40
CA GLU A 15 53.47 -2.66 38.14
C GLU A 15 52.38 -3.74 38.29
N LEU A 16 52.65 -4.82 39.01
CA LEU A 16 51.67 -5.86 39.31
C LEU A 16 50.57 -5.38 40.28
N ALA A 17 50.93 -4.63 41.32
CA ALA A 17 49.98 -4.04 42.26
C ALA A 17 49.10 -2.96 41.61
N ASP A 18 49.65 -2.14 40.72
CA ASP A 18 48.90 -1.11 39.98
C ASP A 18 47.99 -1.73 38.91
N ALA A 19 48.44 -2.82 38.25
CA ALA A 19 47.60 -3.59 37.33
C ALA A 19 46.40 -4.25 38.06
N GLN A 20 46.61 -4.78 39.27
CA GLN A 20 45.55 -5.35 40.09
C GLN A 20 44.61 -4.27 40.66
N ALA A 21 45.15 -3.13 41.08
CA ALA A 21 44.35 -1.97 41.53
C ALA A 21 43.50 -1.36 40.40
N LEU A 22 43.99 -1.34 39.16
CA LEU A 22 43.24 -0.93 37.98
C LEU A 22 42.15 -1.95 37.60
N ALA A 23 42.41 -3.25 37.77
CA ALA A 23 41.42 -4.30 37.50
C ALA A 23 40.21 -4.22 38.45
N GLU A 24 40.42 -3.82 39.71
CA GLU A 24 39.38 -3.68 40.74
C GLU A 24 38.73 -2.28 40.79
N ALA A 25 39.29 -1.29 40.09
CA ALA A 25 38.77 0.06 40.06
C ALA A 25 37.38 0.15 39.40
N SER A 26 36.52 1.01 39.95
CA SER A 26 35.20 1.31 39.38
C SER A 26 35.32 2.06 38.06
N ASP A 27 34.31 1.94 37.19
CA ASP A 27 34.33 2.62 35.88
C ASP A 27 34.45 4.15 36.00
N ALA A 28 33.92 4.73 37.08
CA ALA A 28 34.05 6.15 37.37
C ALA A 28 35.50 6.55 37.70
N GLN A 29 36.21 5.72 38.47
CA GLN A 29 37.63 5.94 38.80
C GLN A 29 38.52 5.74 37.58
N LEU A 30 38.24 4.73 36.74
CA LEU A 30 38.96 4.49 35.49
C LEU A 30 38.76 5.65 34.50
N LEU A 31 37.54 6.17 34.38
CA LEU A 31 37.27 7.34 33.53
C LEU A 31 37.92 8.61 34.07
N GLU A 32 37.96 8.81 35.38
CA GLU A 32 38.66 9.95 35.99
C GLU A 32 40.16 9.89 35.70
N ARG A 33 40.80 8.74 35.95
CA ARG A 33 42.24 8.54 35.68
C ARG A 33 42.56 8.76 34.20
N PHE A 34 41.72 8.26 33.29
CA PHE A 34 41.91 8.51 31.87
C PHE A 34 41.63 9.97 31.45
N SER A 35 40.55 10.58 31.92
CA SER A 35 40.16 11.94 31.48
C SER A 35 41.01 13.06 32.08
N VAL A 36 41.57 12.85 33.28
CA VAL A 36 42.34 13.87 34.01
C VAL A 36 43.84 13.61 33.90
N ARG A 37 44.27 12.35 33.95
CA ARG A 37 45.69 11.96 33.98
C ARG A 37 46.18 11.30 32.69
N HIS A 38 45.29 11.09 31.72
CA HIS A 38 45.59 10.45 30.43
C HIS A 38 46.24 9.06 30.58
N GLU A 39 45.96 8.35 31.67
CA GLU A 39 46.52 7.03 31.95
C GLU A 39 46.01 5.99 30.93
N GLU A 40 46.93 5.46 30.12
CA GLU A 40 46.64 4.50 29.06
C GLU A 40 46.04 3.19 29.60
N ALA A 41 46.61 2.69 30.68
CA ALA A 41 46.18 1.45 31.31
C ALA A 41 44.71 1.53 31.79
N ALA A 42 44.25 2.70 32.24
CA ALA A 42 42.87 2.89 32.68
C ALA A 42 41.86 2.80 31.51
N PHE A 43 42.20 3.34 30.34
CA PHE A 43 41.38 3.22 29.14
C PHE A 43 41.38 1.80 28.57
N ALA A 44 42.53 1.12 28.60
CA ALA A 44 42.63 -0.28 28.19
C ALA A 44 41.74 -1.20 29.03
N VAL A 45 41.62 -0.94 30.35
CA VAL A 45 40.70 -1.68 31.22
C VAL A 45 39.23 -1.39 30.87
N LEU A 46 38.85 -0.13 30.62
CA LEU A 46 37.49 0.22 30.18
C LEU A 46 37.13 -0.46 28.84
N LEU A 47 38.07 -0.49 27.90
CA LEU A 47 37.91 -1.15 26.61
C LEU A 47 37.74 -2.67 26.76
N ARG A 48 38.56 -3.31 27.61
CA ARG A 48 38.43 -4.75 27.92
C ARG A 48 37.10 -5.09 28.59
N ARG A 49 36.68 -4.25 29.54
CA ARG A 49 35.50 -4.50 30.38
C ARG A 49 34.19 -4.34 29.61
N HIS A 50 34.09 -3.32 28.76
CA HIS A 50 32.83 -2.97 28.07
C HIS A 50 32.83 -3.32 26.59
N GLY A 51 33.98 -3.69 26.04
CA GLY A 51 34.14 -3.96 24.63
C GLY A 51 33.25 -5.08 24.08
N PRO A 52 33.12 -6.24 24.74
CA PRO A 52 32.22 -7.31 24.29
C PRO A 52 30.75 -6.86 24.18
N MET A 53 30.28 -6.03 25.13
CA MET A 53 28.92 -5.48 25.11
C MET A 53 28.71 -4.52 23.94
N VAL A 54 29.64 -3.59 23.72
CA VAL A 54 29.57 -2.61 22.60
C VAL A 54 29.63 -3.32 21.25
N LEU A 55 30.51 -4.32 21.11
CA LEU A 55 30.63 -5.11 19.89
C LEU A 55 29.38 -5.98 19.67
N GLY A 56 28.83 -6.56 20.73
CA GLY A 56 27.59 -7.32 20.70
C GLY A 56 26.39 -6.49 20.20
N VAL A 57 26.20 -5.29 20.74
CA VAL A 57 25.13 -4.36 20.28
C VAL A 57 25.35 -3.97 18.81
N SER A 58 26.60 -3.69 18.43
CA SER A 58 26.93 -3.27 17.06
C SER A 58 26.67 -4.38 16.05
N ARG A 59 27.06 -5.62 16.36
CA ARG A 59 26.78 -6.83 15.56
C ARG A 59 25.29 -7.17 15.48
N ARG A 60 24.52 -6.96 16.55
CA ARG A 60 23.06 -7.18 16.51
C ARG A 60 22.34 -6.23 15.56
N VAL A 61 22.82 -4.99 15.47
CA VAL A 61 22.19 -3.96 14.61
C VAL A 61 22.72 -4.00 13.17
N LEU A 62 23.99 -4.37 12.97
CA LEU A 62 24.67 -4.34 11.67
C LEU A 62 25.04 -5.74 11.18
N GLN A 63 24.64 -6.07 9.95
CA GLN A 63 24.82 -7.40 9.35
C GLN A 63 26.27 -7.74 8.98
N GLN A 64 27.13 -6.75 8.76
CA GLN A 64 28.51 -6.95 8.30
C GLN A 64 29.50 -6.71 9.45
N LEU A 65 30.47 -7.62 9.58
CA LEU A 65 31.44 -7.60 10.67
C LEU A 65 32.26 -6.29 10.69
N HIS A 66 32.70 -5.83 9.53
CA HIS A 66 33.50 -4.61 9.39
C HIS A 66 32.74 -3.34 9.82
N ASP A 67 31.45 -3.23 9.49
CA ASP A 67 30.62 -2.08 9.90
C ASP A 67 30.38 -2.07 11.42
N ALA A 68 30.24 -3.26 12.02
CA ALA A 68 30.12 -3.41 13.46
C ALA A 68 31.42 -3.03 14.19
N GLU A 69 32.57 -3.33 13.59
CA GLU A 69 33.89 -2.94 14.10
C GLU A 69 34.14 -1.43 13.99
N ASP A 70 33.66 -0.78 12.91
CA ASP A 70 33.71 0.68 12.75
C ASP A 70 32.86 1.39 13.82
N VAL A 71 31.65 0.90 14.09
CA VAL A 71 30.80 1.45 15.16
C VAL A 71 31.40 1.21 16.54
N PHE A 72 32.01 0.04 16.75
CA PHE A 72 32.75 -0.27 17.96
C PHE A 72 33.88 0.75 18.20
N GLN A 73 34.74 0.99 17.20
CA GLN A 73 35.84 1.95 17.30
C GLN A 73 35.31 3.38 17.50
N ALA A 74 34.29 3.80 16.75
CA ALA A 74 33.67 5.11 16.88
C ALA A 74 33.08 5.36 18.28
N THR A 75 32.51 4.33 18.91
CA THR A 75 31.94 4.41 20.26
C THR A 75 33.00 4.69 21.31
N PHE A 76 34.14 4.00 21.26
CA PHE A 76 35.25 4.24 22.21
C PHE A 76 36.03 5.51 21.91
N LEU A 77 36.07 5.98 20.67
CA LEU A 77 36.57 7.31 20.34
C LEU A 77 35.67 8.43 20.91
N LEU A 78 34.36 8.27 20.84
CA LEU A 78 33.43 9.20 21.49
C LEU A 78 33.55 9.17 23.01
N LEU A 79 33.80 7.98 23.60
CA LEU A 79 34.14 7.88 25.01
C LEU A 79 35.38 8.71 25.32
N ALA A 80 36.43 8.61 24.50
CA ALA A 80 37.64 9.40 24.66
C ALA A 80 37.39 10.91 24.52
N CYS A 81 36.52 11.33 23.59
CA CYS A 81 36.13 12.73 23.40
C CYS A 81 35.31 13.30 24.57
N LYS A 82 34.52 12.47 25.25
CA LYS A 82 33.46 12.90 26.18
C LYS A 82 33.64 12.40 27.61
N ALA A 83 34.75 11.74 27.92
CA ALA A 83 35.03 11.16 29.23
C ALA A 83 34.77 12.14 30.39
N GLY A 84 35.20 13.41 30.26
CA GLY A 84 34.96 14.45 31.26
C GLY A 84 33.50 14.85 31.46
N SER A 85 32.64 14.66 30.46
CA SER A 85 31.20 15.01 30.51
C SER A 85 30.31 13.90 31.10
N ILE A 86 30.80 12.66 31.14
CA ILE A 86 30.07 11.48 31.66
C ILE A 86 30.15 11.42 33.20
N ARG A 87 31.08 12.20 33.78
CA ARG A 87 31.43 12.24 35.21
C ARG A 87 30.28 12.67 36.15
N LYS A 88 29.17 13.18 35.62
CA LYS A 88 27.99 13.59 36.40
C LYS A 88 26.75 12.79 35.98
N ARG A 89 26.51 11.66 36.67
CA ARG A 89 25.22 10.94 36.83
C ARG A 89 24.85 9.76 35.88
N ALA A 90 25.71 9.25 34.99
CA ALA A 90 25.36 8.07 34.18
C ALA A 90 26.29 6.88 34.42
N SER A 91 25.74 5.66 34.43
CA SER A 91 26.52 4.42 34.35
C SER A 91 27.24 4.35 32.99
N VAL A 92 28.55 4.14 33.02
CA VAL A 92 29.42 4.10 31.82
C VAL A 92 28.93 3.04 30.83
N SER A 93 28.52 1.87 31.33
CA SER A 93 28.00 0.81 30.47
C SER A 93 26.66 1.18 29.82
N SER A 94 25.74 1.81 30.56
CA SER A 94 24.48 2.31 29.98
C SER A 94 24.70 3.40 28.93
N TRP A 95 25.68 4.27 29.16
CA TRP A 95 26.07 5.31 28.20
C TRP A 95 26.68 4.70 26.93
N LEU A 96 27.64 3.78 27.08
CA LEU A 96 28.31 3.10 25.96
C LEU A 96 27.32 2.30 25.12
N HIS A 97 26.43 1.54 25.75
CA HIS A 97 25.35 0.82 25.06
C HIS A 97 24.46 1.78 24.25
N GLY A 98 24.06 2.90 24.86
CA GLY A 98 23.20 3.90 24.20
C GLY A 98 23.89 4.60 23.02
N VAL A 99 25.19 4.86 23.12
CA VAL A 99 25.98 5.45 22.02
C VAL A 99 26.19 4.45 20.89
N ALA A 100 26.62 3.21 21.21
CA ALA A 100 26.81 2.14 20.24
C ALA A 100 25.55 1.86 19.42
N TYR A 101 24.39 1.73 20.10
CA TYR A 101 23.12 1.49 19.42
C TYR A 101 22.74 2.62 18.46
N ARG A 102 22.87 3.89 18.87
CA ARG A 102 22.54 5.04 18.01
C ARG A 102 23.47 5.15 16.81
N LEU A 103 24.76 4.90 17.00
CA LEU A 103 25.73 4.88 15.91
C LEU A 103 25.43 3.72 14.94
N ALA A 104 25.11 2.54 15.45
CA ALA A 104 24.77 1.38 14.63
C ALA A 104 23.49 1.59 13.80
N VAL A 105 22.43 2.18 14.39
CA VAL A 105 21.20 2.51 13.67
C VAL A 105 21.47 3.54 12.57
N LYS A 106 22.30 4.55 12.85
CA LYS A 106 22.68 5.56 11.87
C LYS A 106 23.52 4.98 10.73
N ALA A 107 24.49 4.11 11.05
CA ALA A 107 25.30 3.40 10.07
C ALA A 107 24.42 2.51 9.18
N ARG A 108 23.47 1.76 9.76
CA ARG A 108 22.51 0.93 9.02
C ARG A 108 21.69 1.76 8.03
N ALA A 109 21.20 2.93 8.44
CA ALA A 109 20.46 3.83 7.56
C ALA A 109 21.31 4.41 6.42
N GLN A 110 22.63 4.52 6.59
CA GLN A 110 23.56 4.94 5.53
C GLN A 110 23.91 3.78 4.59
N ILE A 111 24.11 2.57 5.13
CA ILE A 111 24.36 1.35 4.36
C ILE A 111 23.14 0.99 3.49
N LEU A 112 21.91 1.13 4.01
CA LEU A 112 20.70 0.88 3.22
C LEU A 112 20.55 1.89 2.07
N ARG A 113 20.91 3.16 2.29
CA ARG A 113 20.96 4.19 1.23
C ARG A 113 22.04 3.87 0.19
N ARG A 114 23.23 3.44 0.63
CA ARG A 114 24.32 3.07 -0.27
C ARG A 114 24.00 1.80 -1.08
N ARG A 115 23.40 0.78 -0.46
CA ARG A 115 22.93 -0.43 -1.14
C ARG A 115 21.76 -0.16 -2.09
N HIS A 116 20.93 0.84 -1.82
CA HIS A 116 19.92 1.30 -2.76
C HIS A 116 20.57 1.87 -4.04
N HIS A 117 21.68 2.60 -3.92
CA HIS A 117 22.47 3.07 -5.06
C HIS A 117 23.29 1.95 -5.73
N GLU A 118 23.87 1.02 -4.98
CA GLU A 118 24.70 -0.08 -5.52
C GLU A 118 23.86 -1.24 -6.11
N ARG A 119 22.61 -1.44 -5.66
CA ARG A 119 21.68 -2.43 -6.25
C ARG A 119 21.04 -1.97 -7.57
N GLN A 120 21.15 -0.69 -7.91
CA GLN A 120 20.96 -0.24 -9.28
C GLN A 120 22.07 -0.76 -10.23
N ALA A 121 23.17 -1.35 -9.70
CA ALA A 121 24.32 -1.80 -10.48
C ALA A 121 24.66 -3.31 -10.40
N ALA A 122 24.03 -4.14 -9.55
CA ALA A 122 24.31 -5.59 -9.53
C ALA A 122 23.14 -6.43 -8.99
N ALA A 123 22.76 -7.47 -9.75
CA ALA A 123 21.71 -8.43 -9.43
C ALA A 123 22.26 -9.78 -8.89
N MET A 124 21.49 -10.35 -7.94
CA MET A 124 21.50 -11.70 -7.36
C MET A 124 22.60 -12.13 -6.37
N ARG A 125 22.15 -12.62 -5.19
CA ARG A 125 22.45 -13.95 -4.60
C ARG A 125 21.49 -14.28 -3.44
N SER A 126 21.38 -15.56 -3.11
CA SER A 126 20.17 -16.31 -2.73
C SER A 126 19.83 -16.46 -1.24
N ASP A 127 18.66 -17.07 -1.05
CA ASP A 127 18.05 -17.76 0.10
C ASP A 127 19.01 -18.47 1.06
N GLN A 128 18.88 -18.11 2.35
CA GLN A 128 18.80 -19.02 3.52
C GLN A 128 18.62 -18.15 4.80
N ALA A 129 17.44 -17.58 5.05
CA ALA A 129 17.33 -16.54 6.12
C ALA A 129 16.06 -16.53 6.97
N GLY A 130 15.11 -17.47 6.83
CA GLY A 130 13.81 -17.39 7.52
C GLY A 130 13.88 -17.49 9.05
N PHE A 131 14.54 -18.52 9.59
CA PHE A 131 14.60 -18.76 11.03
C PHE A 131 15.50 -17.76 11.77
N GLU A 132 16.66 -17.43 11.19
CA GLU A 132 17.53 -16.40 11.75
C GLU A 132 16.94 -14.99 11.64
N ALA A 133 16.17 -14.66 10.58
CA ALA A 133 15.51 -13.36 10.49
C ALA A 133 14.45 -13.18 11.58
N ALA A 134 13.64 -14.21 11.85
CA ALA A 134 12.64 -14.18 12.92
C ALA A 134 13.28 -14.03 14.31
N TRP A 135 14.39 -14.73 14.58
CA TRP A 135 15.16 -14.57 15.82
C TRP A 135 15.77 -13.15 15.95
N ARG A 136 16.24 -12.56 14.85
CA ARG A 136 16.82 -11.21 14.79
C ARG A 136 15.79 -10.10 14.98
N GLU A 137 14.58 -10.26 14.45
CA GLU A 137 13.48 -9.32 14.65
C GLU A 137 13.02 -9.30 16.12
N LEU A 138 12.95 -10.48 16.74
CA LEU A 138 12.65 -10.62 18.17
C LEU A 138 13.70 -9.93 19.06
N GLN A 139 14.99 -10.03 18.70
CA GLN A 139 16.08 -9.34 19.41
C GLN A 139 16.05 -7.80 19.23
N ALA A 140 15.72 -7.30 18.04
CA ALA A 140 15.61 -5.86 17.79
C ALA A 140 14.47 -5.22 18.60
N ILE A 141 13.33 -5.93 18.70
CA ILE A 141 12.18 -5.51 19.51
C ILE A 141 12.53 -5.49 21.00
N LEU A 142 13.35 -6.43 21.46
CA LEU A 142 13.84 -6.51 22.84
C LEU A 142 14.73 -5.31 23.19
N ASP A 143 15.73 -5.00 22.35
CA ASP A 143 16.67 -3.88 22.56
C ASP A 143 15.94 -2.52 22.54
N GLU A 144 14.96 -2.33 21.65
CA GLU A 144 14.14 -1.12 21.62
C GLU A 144 13.26 -0.98 22.87
N SER A 145 12.72 -2.11 23.36
CA SER A 145 11.85 -2.14 24.55
C SER A 145 12.64 -1.86 25.84
N LEU A 146 13.90 -2.31 25.91
CA LEU A 146 14.84 -2.00 26.98
C LEU A 146 15.23 -0.51 27.02
N GLN A 147 15.42 0.13 25.86
CA GLN A 147 15.77 1.56 25.78
C GLN A 147 14.69 2.49 26.32
N LYS A 148 13.42 2.09 26.19
CA LYS A 148 12.29 2.88 26.69
C LYS A 148 12.09 2.74 28.21
N LEU A 149 12.85 1.88 28.90
CA LEU A 149 12.74 1.72 30.35
C LEU A 149 13.45 2.87 31.07
N SER A 150 12.94 3.25 32.24
CA SER A 150 13.65 4.23 33.08
C SER A 150 15.01 3.68 33.52
N GLU A 151 15.97 4.58 33.67
CA GLU A 151 17.39 4.25 33.88
C GLU A 151 17.60 3.25 35.03
N LYS A 152 16.89 3.44 36.16
CA LYS A 152 16.96 2.54 37.32
C LYS A 152 16.61 1.07 37.03
N TYR A 153 15.72 0.79 36.09
CA TYR A 153 15.34 -0.58 35.72
C TYR A 153 16.19 -1.12 34.58
N ARG A 154 16.49 -0.27 33.60
CA ARG A 154 17.34 -0.61 32.46
C ARG A 154 18.74 -1.03 32.92
N THR A 155 19.36 -0.26 33.82
CA THR A 155 20.73 -0.55 34.30
C THR A 155 20.80 -1.88 35.06
N ALA A 156 19.80 -2.22 35.87
CA ALA A 156 19.77 -3.52 36.56
C ALA A 156 19.64 -4.70 35.59
N LEU A 157 18.76 -4.59 34.57
CA LEU A 157 18.57 -5.64 33.55
C LEU A 157 19.81 -5.82 32.67
N VAL A 158 20.45 -4.73 32.26
CA VAL A 158 21.68 -4.77 31.43
C VAL A 158 22.84 -5.41 32.19
N LEU A 159 23.10 -4.98 33.43
CA LEU A 159 24.19 -5.54 34.24
C LEU A 159 24.04 -7.05 34.48
N CYS A 160 22.83 -7.51 34.85
CA CYS A 160 22.63 -8.90 35.21
C CYS A 160 22.41 -9.83 34.00
N TYR A 161 21.75 -9.37 32.94
CA TYR A 161 21.38 -10.25 31.82
C TYR A 161 22.23 -10.06 30.56
N LEU A 162 22.82 -8.88 30.32
CA LEU A 162 23.66 -8.64 29.15
C LEU A 162 25.16 -8.64 29.48
N GLU A 163 25.53 -8.23 30.70
CA GLU A 163 26.93 -8.25 31.17
C GLU A 163 27.24 -9.45 32.09
N GLY A 164 26.25 -10.32 32.37
CA GLY A 164 26.41 -11.56 33.12
C GLY A 164 26.78 -11.38 34.60
N LYS A 165 26.60 -10.20 35.18
CA LYS A 165 26.96 -9.92 36.58
C LYS A 165 25.97 -10.57 37.56
N THR A 166 26.49 -11.10 38.66
CA THR A 166 25.65 -11.57 39.76
C THR A 166 24.86 -10.41 40.38
N GLN A 167 23.77 -10.70 41.08
CA GLN A 167 22.95 -9.64 41.68
C GLN A 167 23.73 -8.86 42.75
N GLU A 168 24.65 -9.54 43.42
CA GLU A 168 25.58 -9.03 44.41
C GLU A 168 26.63 -8.10 43.78
N GLU A 169 27.18 -8.46 42.62
CA GLU A 169 28.09 -7.60 41.85
C GLU A 169 27.38 -6.37 41.28
N ALA A 170 26.17 -6.55 40.74
CA ALA A 170 25.36 -5.45 40.24
C ALA A 170 24.97 -4.48 41.37
N ALA A 171 24.70 -4.98 42.58
CA ALA A 171 24.43 -4.15 43.76
C ALA A 171 25.65 -3.30 44.15
N ARG A 172 26.85 -3.90 44.11
CA ARG A 172 28.12 -3.21 44.36
C ARG A 172 28.41 -2.14 43.31
N LEU A 173 28.22 -2.45 42.03
CA LEU A 173 28.43 -1.50 40.91
C LEU A 173 27.41 -0.35 40.90
N LEU A 174 26.18 -0.59 41.37
CA LEU A 174 25.13 0.42 41.45
C LEU A 174 25.13 1.22 42.75
N GLY A 175 25.99 0.87 43.73
CA GLY A 175 26.06 1.52 45.03
C GLY A 175 24.76 1.43 45.83
N CYS A 176 24.02 0.31 45.76
CA CYS A 176 22.73 0.15 46.43
C CYS A 176 22.56 -1.24 47.07
N PRO A 177 21.66 -1.40 48.07
CA PRO A 177 21.45 -2.69 48.74
C PRO A 177 20.97 -3.78 47.76
N LEU A 178 21.36 -5.04 47.99
CA LEU A 178 20.98 -6.20 47.15
C LEU A 178 19.46 -6.33 46.96
N GLY A 179 18.67 -6.06 48.00
CA GLY A 179 17.20 -6.04 47.92
C GLY A 179 16.66 -5.02 46.91
N THR A 180 17.37 -3.91 46.70
CA THR A 180 17.01 -2.88 45.71
C THR A 180 17.25 -3.37 44.29
N VAL A 181 18.33 -4.10 44.03
CA VAL A 181 18.60 -4.72 42.72
C VAL A 181 17.56 -5.80 42.42
N ARG A 182 17.22 -6.65 43.39
CA ARG A 182 16.16 -7.66 43.26
C ARG A 182 14.80 -7.04 42.89
N SER A 183 14.41 -5.98 43.59
CA SER A 183 13.18 -5.23 43.31
C SER A 183 13.20 -4.58 41.91
N ARG A 184 14.31 -3.95 41.52
CA ARG A 184 14.47 -3.32 40.19
C ARG A 184 14.44 -4.32 39.06
N LEU A 185 15.03 -5.51 39.23
CA LEU A 185 14.98 -6.60 38.27
C LEU A 185 13.56 -7.16 38.13
N ALA A 186 12.86 -7.39 39.25
CA ALA A 186 11.48 -7.88 39.23
C ALA A 186 10.54 -6.89 38.51
N GLN A 187 10.61 -5.61 38.86
CA GLN A 187 9.79 -4.57 38.24
C GLN A 187 10.19 -4.32 36.78
N GLY A 188 11.48 -4.36 36.46
CA GLY A 188 12.01 -4.23 35.11
C GLY A 188 11.51 -5.33 34.17
N ARG A 189 11.53 -6.60 34.63
CA ARG A 189 10.98 -7.73 33.87
C ARG A 189 9.48 -7.60 33.64
N LYS A 190 8.72 -7.16 34.64
CA LYS A 190 7.27 -6.91 34.51
C LYS A 190 6.98 -5.87 33.43
N LEU A 191 7.64 -4.71 33.49
CA LEU A 191 7.47 -3.63 32.50
C LEU A 191 7.94 -4.03 31.10
N LEU A 192 9.01 -4.81 30.99
CA LEU A 192 9.50 -5.32 29.71
C LEU A 192 8.49 -6.30 29.10
N ARG A 193 7.96 -7.22 29.91
CA ARG A 193 6.92 -8.18 29.49
C ARG A 193 5.65 -7.47 29.00
N GLU A 194 5.13 -6.51 29.75
CA GLU A 194 3.95 -5.72 29.36
C GLU A 194 4.13 -4.95 28.04
N ARG A 195 5.37 -4.60 27.69
CA ARG A 195 5.69 -3.91 26.42
C ARG A 195 5.88 -4.87 25.26
N LEU A 196 6.51 -6.02 25.49
CA LEU A 196 6.65 -7.07 24.49
C LEU A 196 5.28 -7.67 24.14
N THR A 197 4.41 -7.88 25.13
CA THR A 197 3.05 -8.37 24.91
C THR A 197 2.19 -7.37 24.11
N ARG A 198 2.34 -6.06 24.34
CA ARG A 198 1.71 -5.02 23.51
C ARG A 198 2.21 -4.97 22.06
N ARG A 199 3.32 -5.64 21.77
CA ARG A 199 3.91 -5.80 20.43
C ARG A 199 3.74 -7.22 19.88
N GLY A 200 2.82 -8.00 20.45
CA GLY A 200 2.49 -9.35 19.97
C GLY A 200 3.44 -10.46 20.42
N VAL A 201 4.42 -10.17 21.29
CA VAL A 201 5.42 -11.16 21.76
C VAL A 201 5.02 -11.67 23.15
N ALA A 202 4.49 -12.89 23.23
CA ALA A 202 4.14 -13.54 24.50
C ALA A 202 5.26 -14.48 24.97
N LEU A 203 5.94 -14.12 26.08
CA LEU A 203 7.03 -14.91 26.66
C LEU A 203 6.73 -15.29 28.11
N SER A 204 7.09 -16.51 28.51
CA SER A 204 7.05 -16.94 29.91
C SER A 204 8.13 -16.22 30.73
N ALA A 205 7.96 -16.15 32.06
CA ALA A 205 8.91 -15.44 32.93
C ALA A 205 10.33 -16.04 32.91
N GLY A 206 10.44 -17.36 32.68
CA GLY A 206 11.71 -18.05 32.47
C GLY A 206 12.31 -17.82 31.08
N ALA A 207 11.47 -17.79 30.03
CA ALA A 207 11.91 -17.55 28.65
C ALA A 207 12.45 -16.12 28.43
N LEU A 208 11.97 -15.13 29.19
CA LEU A 208 12.48 -13.75 29.14
C LEU A 208 13.93 -13.66 29.67
N GLY A 209 14.26 -14.45 30.69
CA GLY A 209 15.62 -14.49 31.26
C GLY A 209 16.62 -15.15 30.31
N THR A 210 16.20 -16.21 29.62
CA THR A 210 17.03 -16.90 28.61
C THR A 210 17.15 -16.09 27.31
N LEU A 211 16.09 -15.42 26.83
CA LEU A 211 16.13 -14.56 25.64
C LEU A 211 17.06 -13.35 25.79
N VAL A 212 17.13 -12.75 26.99
CA VAL A 212 18.05 -11.63 27.23
C VAL A 212 19.49 -12.13 27.41
N ALA A 213 19.70 -13.34 27.94
CA ALA A 213 21.02 -13.89 28.20
C ALA A 213 21.69 -14.58 26.98
N ALA A 214 20.94 -14.95 25.95
CA ALA A 214 21.36 -15.89 24.90
C ALA A 214 22.50 -15.43 23.95
N ASP A 215 23.06 -14.22 24.08
CA ASP A 215 24.20 -13.78 23.24
C ASP A 215 25.34 -13.08 24.01
N GLY A 216 25.25 -12.97 25.34
CA GLY A 216 26.28 -12.30 26.15
C GLY A 216 27.61 -13.04 26.22
N LEU A 217 27.66 -14.32 25.82
CA LEU A 217 28.79 -15.22 26.07
C LEU A 217 29.61 -15.61 24.82
N SER A 218 29.30 -15.11 23.60
CA SER A 218 30.02 -15.53 22.37
C SER A 218 30.58 -14.39 21.50
N ALA A 219 30.82 -13.20 22.06
CA ALA A 219 31.54 -12.13 21.37
C ALA A 219 32.97 -11.98 21.93
N ALA A 220 33.82 -12.99 21.74
CA ALA A 220 35.24 -12.83 22.01
C ALA A 220 35.82 -11.76 21.06
N MET A 221 36.43 -10.72 21.64
CA MET A 221 37.02 -9.61 20.88
C MET A 221 38.35 -10.04 20.25
N PRO A 222 38.59 -9.77 18.95
CA PRO A 222 39.91 -9.95 18.33
C PRO A 222 40.94 -8.99 18.95
N ALA A 223 42.13 -9.49 19.30
CA ALA A 223 43.20 -8.70 19.92
C ALA A 223 43.62 -7.48 19.07
N ALA A 224 43.60 -7.61 17.74
CA ALA A 224 43.92 -6.53 16.80
C ALA A 224 42.91 -5.37 16.87
N LEU A 225 41.62 -5.66 17.06
CA LEU A 225 40.56 -4.65 17.18
C LEU A 225 40.71 -3.85 18.49
N GLN A 226 41.11 -4.55 19.56
CA GLN A 226 41.39 -3.95 20.84
C GLN A 226 42.60 -3.00 20.79
N GLU A 227 43.68 -3.42 20.13
CA GLU A 227 44.91 -2.62 19.99
C GLU A 227 44.67 -1.37 19.13
N SER A 228 43.88 -1.49 18.06
CA SER A 228 43.51 -0.37 17.19
C SER A 228 42.67 0.69 17.93
N ALA A 229 41.63 0.27 18.66
CA ALA A 229 40.78 1.18 19.42
C ALA A 229 41.53 1.87 20.58
N LEU A 230 42.48 1.15 21.21
CA LEU A 230 43.36 1.71 22.24
C LEU A 230 44.27 2.81 21.65
N LYS A 231 45.01 2.50 20.56
CA LYS A 231 45.89 3.47 19.88
C LYS A 231 45.14 4.71 19.41
N ALA A 232 43.96 4.54 18.83
CA ALA A 232 43.15 5.65 18.33
C ALA A 232 42.59 6.54 19.47
N GLY A 233 42.15 5.92 20.58
CA GLY A 233 41.68 6.66 21.76
C GLY A 233 42.77 7.50 22.44
N LEU A 234 44.00 6.98 22.51
CA LEU A 234 45.15 7.66 23.14
C LEU A 234 45.72 8.78 22.28
N ALA A 235 45.89 8.55 20.98
CA ALA A 235 46.39 9.57 20.06
C ALA A 235 45.46 10.80 20.02
N PHE A 236 44.15 10.58 20.14
CA PHE A 236 43.16 11.65 20.23
C PHE A 236 43.17 12.37 21.57
N ALA A 237 43.29 11.64 22.69
CA ALA A 237 43.42 12.25 24.02
C ALA A 237 44.67 13.16 24.14
N ALA A 238 45.72 12.86 23.37
CA ALA A 238 46.93 13.68 23.23
C ALA A 238 46.80 14.86 22.24
N GLY A 239 45.59 15.17 21.74
CA GLY A 239 45.33 16.33 20.88
C GLY A 239 45.68 16.18 19.40
N LYS A 240 46.00 14.97 18.92
CA LYS A 240 46.26 14.72 17.49
C LYS A 240 44.94 14.56 16.70
N PRO A 241 44.84 15.08 15.47
CA PRO A 241 43.60 14.99 14.69
C PRO A 241 43.26 13.52 14.38
N ALA A 242 42.08 13.07 14.82
CA ALA A 242 41.60 11.70 14.63
C ALA A 242 41.61 11.25 13.15
N ALA A 243 41.46 12.19 12.22
CA ALA A 243 41.32 11.92 10.79
C ALA A 243 42.54 11.24 10.13
N ALA A 244 43.71 11.24 10.79
CA ALA A 244 44.92 10.62 10.24
C ALA A 244 45.16 9.16 10.69
N LEU A 245 44.37 8.64 11.65
CA LEU A 245 44.66 7.36 12.33
C LEU A 245 43.51 6.35 12.31
N VAL A 246 42.34 6.71 11.77
CA VAL A 246 41.17 5.82 11.66
C VAL A 246 40.55 5.89 10.26
N SER A 247 39.74 4.90 9.90
CA SER A 247 39.06 4.87 8.61
C SER A 247 38.15 6.10 8.44
N THR A 248 37.93 6.50 7.18
CA THR A 248 37.03 7.62 6.83
C THR A 248 35.61 7.40 7.33
N SER A 249 35.16 6.14 7.37
CA SER A 249 33.89 5.69 7.94
C SER A 249 33.80 5.99 9.44
N VAL A 250 34.81 5.59 10.23
CA VAL A 250 34.88 5.84 11.68
C VAL A 250 34.92 7.34 11.98
N ALA A 251 35.72 8.11 11.25
CA ALA A 251 35.80 9.56 11.41
C ALA A 251 34.44 10.25 11.16
N HIS A 252 33.70 9.80 10.14
CA HIS A 252 32.38 10.32 9.81
C HIS A 252 31.33 9.98 10.88
N LEU A 253 31.39 8.77 11.45
CA LEU A 253 30.54 8.35 12.56
C LEU A 253 30.80 9.16 13.83
N VAL A 254 32.07 9.40 14.17
CA VAL A 254 32.46 10.23 15.33
C VAL A 254 31.96 11.67 15.18
N LYS A 255 32.18 12.30 14.01
CA LYS A 255 31.66 13.65 13.70
C LYS A 255 30.13 13.69 13.83
N GLY A 256 29.46 12.71 13.24
CA GLY A 256 28.01 12.59 13.32
C GLY A 256 27.49 12.36 14.75
N GLY A 257 28.21 11.61 15.57
CA GLY A 257 27.90 11.35 16.98
C GLY A 257 28.05 12.60 17.86
N LEU A 258 29.10 13.39 17.65
CA LEU A 258 29.30 14.66 18.36
C LEU A 258 28.14 15.65 18.10
N HIS A 259 27.66 15.76 16.86
CA HIS A 259 26.51 16.61 16.51
C HIS A 259 25.19 16.15 17.17
N LEU A 260 24.99 14.84 17.31
CA LEU A 260 23.84 14.25 18.00
C LEU A 260 23.82 14.63 19.50
N MET A 261 24.99 14.90 20.09
CA MET A 261 25.12 15.25 21.51
C MET A 261 25.02 16.76 21.77
N THR A 262 25.31 17.63 20.79
CA THR A 262 25.11 19.08 20.91
C THR A 262 23.65 19.50 20.69
N ALA A 263 22.89 18.76 19.88
CA ALA A 263 21.47 19.05 19.60
C ALA A 263 20.55 18.89 20.83
N THR A 264 20.96 18.13 21.84
CA THR A 264 20.19 17.91 23.08
C THR A 264 20.34 19.06 24.08
N GLN A 265 21.42 19.86 24.01
CA GLN A 265 21.62 21.02 24.89
C GLN A 265 20.90 22.28 24.37
N ILE A 266 20.60 22.37 23.08
CA ILE A 266 19.88 23.51 22.47
C ILE A 266 18.38 23.52 22.82
N LYS A 267 17.82 22.40 23.32
CA LYS A 267 16.40 22.34 23.76
C LYS A 267 16.12 22.96 25.13
N PHE A 268 17.14 23.41 25.87
CA PHE A 268 16.98 24.02 27.20
C PHE A 268 17.34 25.53 27.27
N LEU A 269 17.65 26.17 26.14
CA LEU A 269 18.04 27.60 26.09
C LEU A 269 17.04 28.52 25.39
N THR A 270 15.87 28.01 25.00
CA THR A 270 14.74 28.78 24.45
C THR A 270 13.67 29.16 25.49
N ALA A 271 14.03 29.14 26.79
CA ALA A 271 13.14 29.54 27.89
C ALA A 271 13.65 30.72 28.73
N PHE A 272 14.70 31.46 28.33
CA PHE A 272 15.23 32.54 29.17
C PHE A 272 15.69 33.84 28.49
N LEU A 273 15.38 34.11 27.23
CA LEU A 273 15.74 35.41 26.62
C LEU A 273 14.59 35.98 25.79
N ILE A 274 13.49 36.32 26.47
CA ILE A 274 12.61 37.42 26.08
C ILE A 274 12.74 38.46 27.20
N GLY A 275 13.50 39.52 26.95
CA GLY A 275 13.65 40.63 27.88
C GLY A 275 14.83 41.52 27.50
N THR A 276 14.51 42.63 26.81
CA THR A 276 15.38 43.78 26.45
C THR A 276 16.44 43.46 25.36
N GLY A 277 16.67 44.24 24.30
CA GLY A 277 16.14 45.50 23.80
C GLY A 277 17.13 46.05 22.75
N PHE A 278 16.68 46.12 21.49
CA PHE A 278 16.93 47.17 20.46
C PHE A 278 18.33 47.55 19.90
N VAL A 279 18.34 47.77 18.55
CA VAL A 279 19.13 48.74 17.72
C VAL A 279 20.63 48.38 17.47
N THR A 280 21.29 48.38 16.28
CA THR A 280 21.14 48.99 14.93
C THR A 280 22.10 48.36 13.87
N THR A 281 21.71 48.46 12.59
CA THR A 281 22.47 48.67 11.31
C THR A 281 23.60 47.76 10.79
N ALA A 282 23.31 47.15 9.62
CA ALA A 282 23.95 47.26 8.29
C ALA A 282 25.47 47.10 8.11
N ALA A 283 25.88 46.16 7.23
CA ALA A 283 26.50 46.46 5.93
C ALA A 283 26.94 45.18 5.16
N VAL A 284 26.44 45.09 3.92
CA VAL A 284 27.01 44.56 2.65
C VAL A 284 28.38 43.84 2.70
N LEU A 285 28.46 42.66 2.06
CA LEU A 285 29.46 42.36 1.02
C LEU A 285 29.06 41.15 0.16
N ARG A 286 28.71 41.45 -1.09
CA ARG A 286 28.63 40.53 -2.23
C ARG A 286 30.06 40.35 -2.78
N ARG A 287 30.50 39.12 -3.03
CA ARG A 287 31.46 38.83 -4.12
C ARG A 287 31.15 37.49 -4.78
N PRO A 288 31.12 37.43 -6.12
CA PRO A 288 30.99 36.20 -6.89
C PRO A 288 32.38 35.58 -7.15
N ALA A 289 32.44 34.27 -7.29
CA ALA A 289 33.53 33.60 -7.99
C ALA A 289 32.98 32.40 -8.74
N THR A 290 32.91 32.57 -10.05
CA THR A 290 32.88 31.55 -11.09
C THR A 290 33.99 30.53 -10.92
N GLU A 291 33.67 29.26 -11.05
CA GLU A 291 34.64 28.26 -11.54
C GLU A 291 33.90 27.18 -12.34
N ALA A 292 34.18 27.18 -13.64
CA ALA A 292 33.86 26.11 -14.55
C ALA A 292 34.92 25.02 -14.41
N SER A 293 34.51 23.76 -14.25
CA SER A 293 35.40 22.61 -14.49
C SER A 293 34.62 21.44 -15.08
N ARG A 294 34.86 21.26 -16.38
CA ARG A 294 34.75 20.07 -17.25
C ARG A 294 33.98 18.86 -16.72
N ALA A 295 32.82 18.62 -17.34
CA ALA A 295 32.17 17.31 -17.37
C ALA A 295 32.95 16.33 -18.28
N LEU A 296 33.12 15.09 -17.81
CA LEU A 296 33.52 13.94 -18.63
C LEU A 296 32.31 13.49 -19.48
N PRO A 297 32.52 12.91 -20.68
CA PRO A 297 31.41 12.49 -21.54
C PRO A 297 30.68 11.29 -20.92
N ALA A 298 29.36 11.41 -20.77
CA ALA A 298 28.49 10.30 -20.44
C ALA A 298 28.39 9.32 -21.62
N PRO A 299 28.27 8.00 -21.38
CA PRO A 299 28.01 7.04 -22.43
C PRO A 299 26.63 7.30 -23.04
N ALA A 300 26.50 7.11 -24.35
CA ALA A 300 25.31 7.41 -25.14
C ALA A 300 24.04 6.76 -24.55
N GLU A 301 23.20 7.58 -23.94
CA GLU A 301 21.81 7.27 -23.62
C GLU A 301 21.04 7.23 -24.94
N THR A 302 20.43 6.09 -25.26
CA THR A 302 19.38 5.99 -26.28
C THR A 302 18.29 7.01 -25.95
N ALA A 303 18.08 7.96 -26.85
CA ALA A 303 17.14 9.06 -26.65
C ALA A 303 15.72 8.54 -26.39
N VAL A 304 15.18 8.84 -25.20
CA VAL A 304 13.75 8.72 -24.91
C VAL A 304 13.04 9.75 -25.80
N PRO A 305 12.03 9.36 -26.59
CA PRO A 305 11.28 10.31 -27.41
C PRO A 305 10.66 11.40 -26.54
N ALA A 306 10.55 12.62 -27.09
CA ALA A 306 9.97 13.76 -26.39
C ALA A 306 8.57 13.43 -25.86
N PRO A 307 8.17 13.93 -24.68
CA PRO A 307 7.00 13.46 -23.93
C PRO A 307 5.66 13.49 -24.70
N ASN A 308 5.55 14.32 -25.75
CA ASN A 308 4.31 14.56 -26.49
C ASN A 308 4.27 13.98 -27.91
N GLN A 309 5.24 13.16 -28.32
CA GLN A 309 5.17 12.51 -29.64
C GLN A 309 4.81 11.03 -29.52
N PRO A 310 3.93 10.51 -30.41
CA PRO A 310 3.69 9.08 -30.54
C PRO A 310 4.97 8.36 -30.94
N ALA A 311 5.26 7.23 -30.31
CA ALA A 311 6.32 6.32 -30.70
C ALA A 311 5.74 5.13 -31.49
N PRO A 312 6.49 4.52 -32.43
CA PRO A 312 6.01 3.37 -33.21
C PRO A 312 5.61 2.12 -32.40
N ASP A 313 6.10 2.04 -31.16
CA ASP A 313 5.87 0.92 -30.24
C ASP A 313 4.93 1.29 -29.08
N ASP A 314 4.22 2.42 -29.17
CA ASP A 314 3.21 2.81 -28.19
C ASP A 314 2.02 1.84 -28.21
N ILE A 315 1.66 1.29 -27.05
CA ILE A 315 0.58 0.31 -26.89
C ILE A 315 -0.78 0.97 -27.06
N TYR A 316 -0.96 2.17 -26.49
CA TYR A 316 -2.22 2.91 -26.60
C TYR A 316 -2.05 4.19 -27.40
N GLN A 317 -3.12 4.54 -28.11
CA GLN A 317 -3.32 5.84 -28.72
C GLN A 317 -4.44 6.56 -27.98
N ASP A 318 -4.21 7.82 -27.59
CA ASP A 318 -5.29 8.70 -27.18
C ASP A 318 -6.09 9.13 -28.42
N VAL A 319 -7.34 8.71 -28.49
CA VAL A 319 -8.24 8.99 -29.63
C VAL A 319 -9.33 10.00 -29.27
N THR A 320 -9.28 10.60 -28.08
CA THR A 320 -10.35 11.43 -27.51
C THR A 320 -10.78 12.57 -28.44
N ASP A 321 -9.83 13.36 -28.94
CA ASP A 321 -10.14 14.50 -29.82
C ASP A 321 -10.84 14.08 -31.13
N GLN A 322 -10.59 12.86 -31.59
CA GLN A 322 -11.15 12.32 -32.82
C GLN A 322 -12.41 11.49 -32.57
N SER A 323 -12.70 11.11 -31.33
CA SER A 323 -13.77 10.16 -31.02
C SER A 323 -15.15 10.81 -31.02
N GLY A 324 -15.24 12.13 -30.87
CA GLY A 324 -16.52 12.84 -30.67
C GLY A 324 -16.97 12.83 -29.20
N LEU A 325 -16.18 12.27 -28.30
CA LEU A 325 -16.38 12.33 -26.87
C LEU A 325 -15.84 13.66 -26.32
N HIS A 326 -16.74 14.54 -25.88
CA HIS A 326 -16.39 15.85 -25.36
C HIS A 326 -17.09 16.11 -24.02
N PHE A 327 -16.45 15.67 -22.93
CA PHE A 327 -17.03 15.83 -21.60
C PHE A 327 -15.98 15.95 -20.50
N THR A 328 -16.30 16.72 -19.47
CA THR A 328 -15.47 16.94 -18.29
C THR A 328 -16.34 16.82 -17.04
N TYR A 329 -15.99 15.90 -16.15
CA TYR A 329 -16.54 15.84 -14.80
C TYR A 329 -16.10 17.10 -14.04
N GLN A 330 -17.02 17.71 -13.28
CA GLN A 330 -16.67 18.83 -12.41
C GLN A 330 -17.12 18.61 -10.97
N ASN A 331 -16.28 19.04 -10.02
CA ASN A 331 -16.51 18.85 -8.59
C ASN A 331 -16.90 20.13 -7.83
N GLY A 332 -17.00 21.28 -8.51
CA GLY A 332 -17.36 22.55 -7.89
C GLY A 332 -16.25 23.20 -7.05
N GLN A 333 -15.00 22.73 -7.13
CA GLN A 333 -13.90 23.22 -6.29
C GLN A 333 -13.63 24.73 -6.41
N GLU A 334 -14.07 25.37 -7.50
CA GLU A 334 -14.00 26.81 -7.75
C GLU A 334 -14.71 27.65 -6.68
N ALA A 335 -15.68 27.07 -5.97
CA ALA A 335 -16.36 27.72 -4.84
C ALA A 335 -15.45 27.90 -3.61
N GLY A 336 -14.28 27.25 -3.57
CA GLY A 336 -13.28 27.46 -2.52
C GLY A 336 -13.64 26.85 -1.17
N HIS A 337 -14.52 25.84 -1.14
CA HIS A 337 -14.94 25.19 0.09
C HIS A 337 -13.91 24.20 0.65
N PHE A 338 -13.10 23.55 -0.18
CA PHE A 338 -12.23 22.45 0.27
C PHE A 338 -13.02 21.33 0.96
N ALA A 339 -14.26 21.13 0.50
CA ALA A 339 -15.12 20.06 0.98
C ALA A 339 -14.54 18.71 0.59
N ILE A 340 -14.65 17.71 1.48
CA ILE A 340 -14.25 16.33 1.14
C ILE A 340 -15.09 15.78 -0.02
N LEU A 341 -16.31 16.30 -0.25
CA LEU A 341 -17.13 15.96 -1.41
C LEU A 341 -16.42 16.23 -2.75
N GLU A 342 -15.52 17.22 -2.79
CA GLU A 342 -14.78 17.59 -3.99
C GLU A 342 -13.70 16.56 -4.37
N SER A 343 -13.29 15.67 -3.46
CA SER A 343 -12.09 14.85 -3.64
C SER A 343 -12.30 13.61 -4.52
N LEU A 344 -13.51 13.03 -4.48
CA LEU A 344 -13.79 11.70 -5.03
C LEU A 344 -13.75 11.64 -6.55
N GLY A 345 -14.28 12.66 -7.24
CA GLY A 345 -14.45 12.62 -8.69
C GLY A 345 -15.57 11.68 -9.16
N GLY A 346 -15.49 11.30 -10.43
CA GLY A 346 -16.50 10.48 -11.11
C GLY A 346 -15.96 9.14 -11.61
N GLY A 347 -16.86 8.25 -11.99
CA GLY A 347 -16.60 7.03 -12.73
C GLY A 347 -17.29 6.96 -14.08
N VAL A 348 -17.02 5.86 -14.79
CA VAL A 348 -17.48 5.56 -16.16
C VAL A 348 -18.06 4.15 -16.20
N ALA A 349 -19.11 3.93 -16.99
CA ALA A 349 -19.63 2.60 -17.29
C ALA A 349 -19.57 2.31 -18.80
N MET A 350 -19.22 1.07 -19.14
CA MET A 350 -19.41 0.50 -20.47
C MET A 350 -20.69 -0.33 -20.50
N ILE A 351 -21.58 -0.06 -21.45
CA ILE A 351 -22.92 -0.68 -21.52
C ILE A 351 -23.36 -0.79 -22.98
N ASP A 352 -23.86 -1.94 -23.42
CA ASP A 352 -24.56 -2.06 -24.71
C ASP A 352 -26.05 -1.77 -24.47
N TYR A 353 -26.45 -0.49 -24.46
CA TYR A 353 -27.77 -0.12 -23.96
C TYR A 353 -28.89 -0.39 -24.98
N ASP A 354 -28.56 -0.45 -26.28
CA ASP A 354 -29.50 -0.66 -27.37
C ASP A 354 -29.33 -1.98 -28.15
N GLY A 355 -28.37 -2.80 -27.74
CA GLY A 355 -28.25 -4.20 -28.15
C GLY A 355 -27.65 -4.36 -29.54
N ASP A 356 -26.89 -3.36 -30.01
CA ASP A 356 -26.21 -3.40 -31.30
C ASP A 356 -24.87 -4.13 -31.26
N GLY A 357 -24.44 -4.57 -30.06
CA GLY A 357 -23.24 -5.36 -29.83
C GLY A 357 -21.97 -4.52 -29.66
N LEU A 358 -22.06 -3.19 -29.68
CA LEU A 358 -20.99 -2.27 -29.34
C LEU A 358 -21.19 -1.71 -27.92
N LEU A 359 -20.10 -1.49 -27.20
CA LEU A 359 -20.19 -0.90 -25.86
C LEU A 359 -20.27 0.62 -25.95
N ASP A 360 -21.35 1.17 -25.43
CA ASP A 360 -21.58 2.59 -25.22
C ASP A 360 -20.97 3.06 -23.89
N LEU A 361 -20.84 4.38 -23.73
CA LEU A 361 -20.17 4.98 -22.58
C LEU A 361 -21.12 5.87 -21.77
N PHE A 362 -21.37 5.48 -20.53
CA PHE A 362 -22.02 6.35 -19.54
C PHE A 362 -20.96 7.01 -18.64
N ILE A 363 -21.10 8.31 -18.41
CA ILE A 363 -20.14 9.12 -17.64
C ILE A 363 -20.89 9.97 -16.61
N THR A 364 -20.46 9.90 -15.36
CA THR A 364 -21.01 10.70 -14.26
C THR A 364 -20.64 12.19 -14.38
N GLY A 365 -21.52 13.09 -13.96
CA GLY A 365 -21.35 14.54 -14.18
C GLY A 365 -20.75 15.35 -13.04
N GLY A 366 -20.86 14.86 -11.80
CA GLY A 366 -20.41 15.55 -10.61
C GLY A 366 -21.38 16.64 -10.17
N GLY A 367 -20.87 17.77 -9.70
CA GLY A 367 -21.69 18.86 -9.21
C GLY A 367 -20.95 20.17 -8.99
N LEU A 368 -21.69 21.14 -8.47
CA LEU A 368 -21.23 22.50 -8.20
C LEU A 368 -21.86 23.02 -6.91
N PHE A 369 -21.28 24.09 -6.37
CA PHE A 369 -21.76 24.76 -5.16
C PHE A 369 -22.28 26.16 -5.46
N GLU A 370 -23.49 26.46 -5.03
CA GLU A 370 -24.08 27.80 -5.02
C GLU A 370 -24.20 28.27 -3.57
N GLY A 371 -23.16 28.94 -3.07
CA GLY A 371 -23.02 29.16 -1.62
C GLY A 371 -22.83 27.81 -0.92
N GLN A 372 -23.74 27.43 -0.02
CA GLN A 372 -23.75 26.10 0.62
C GLN A 372 -24.72 25.11 -0.05
N ASP A 373 -25.45 25.54 -1.08
CA ASP A 373 -26.33 24.66 -1.82
C ASP A 373 -25.50 23.79 -2.77
N ILE A 374 -25.77 22.48 -2.77
CA ILE A 374 -25.10 21.52 -3.63
C ILE A 374 -26.02 21.21 -4.80
N LYS A 375 -25.55 21.44 -6.02
CA LYS A 375 -26.27 21.14 -7.26
C LYS A 375 -25.54 20.08 -8.04
N GLY A 376 -26.29 19.17 -8.65
CA GLY A 376 -25.71 18.19 -9.56
C GLY A 376 -25.42 18.76 -10.94
N ARG A 377 -24.51 18.11 -11.67
CA ARG A 377 -24.29 18.32 -13.10
C ARG A 377 -24.75 17.10 -13.89
N GLY A 378 -25.26 17.34 -15.09
CA GLY A 378 -25.80 16.28 -15.94
C GLY A 378 -24.76 15.22 -16.27
N ASN A 379 -25.15 13.95 -16.12
CA ASN A 379 -24.42 12.80 -16.63
C ASN A 379 -24.43 12.80 -18.17
N ARG A 380 -23.65 11.92 -18.79
CA ARG A 380 -23.66 11.72 -20.24
C ARG A 380 -23.75 10.26 -20.63
N LEU A 381 -24.48 9.99 -21.70
CA LEU A 381 -24.45 8.72 -22.42
C LEU A 381 -24.00 8.97 -23.86
N TYR A 382 -22.98 8.24 -24.28
CA TYR A 382 -22.40 8.31 -25.60
C TYR A 382 -22.58 6.98 -26.32
N LYS A 383 -23.38 6.98 -27.38
CA LYS A 383 -23.54 5.81 -28.26
C LYS A 383 -22.26 5.57 -29.05
N ASN A 384 -21.76 4.35 -29.04
CA ASN A 384 -20.65 3.91 -29.86
C ASN A 384 -21.12 3.67 -31.30
N LEU A 385 -20.45 4.31 -32.25
CA LEU A 385 -20.72 4.20 -33.69
C LEU A 385 -19.73 3.27 -34.40
N GLY A 386 -18.85 2.63 -33.63
CA GLY A 386 -17.74 1.82 -34.09
C GLY A 386 -16.52 2.66 -34.49
N SER A 387 -15.39 1.97 -34.62
CA SER A 387 -14.11 2.57 -35.01
C SER A 387 -13.65 3.70 -34.08
N GLY A 388 -14.01 3.62 -32.80
CA GLY A 388 -13.69 4.65 -31.80
C GLY A 388 -14.42 5.97 -31.99
N LYS A 389 -15.59 5.99 -32.64
CA LYS A 389 -16.46 7.17 -32.77
C LYS A 389 -17.66 7.07 -31.83
N PHE A 390 -18.05 8.18 -31.23
CA PHE A 390 -19.13 8.28 -30.26
C PHE A 390 -20.05 9.46 -30.55
N ARG A 391 -21.32 9.31 -30.20
CA ARG A 391 -22.35 10.36 -30.31
C ARG A 391 -23.06 10.53 -28.97
N ASP A 392 -23.13 11.76 -28.48
CA ASP A 392 -23.94 12.07 -27.29
C ASP A 392 -25.42 11.81 -27.58
N VAL A 393 -26.02 10.87 -26.83
CA VAL A 393 -27.43 10.47 -26.90
C VAL A 393 -28.15 10.73 -25.58
N THR A 394 -27.55 11.48 -24.65
CA THR A 394 -28.02 11.64 -23.26
C THR A 394 -29.50 12.02 -23.18
N ARG A 395 -29.94 13.01 -23.97
CA ARG A 395 -31.34 13.45 -24.01
C ARG A 395 -32.25 12.44 -24.71
N GLU A 396 -31.78 11.84 -25.80
CA GLU A 396 -32.54 10.83 -26.56
C GLU A 396 -32.84 9.61 -25.69
N ALA A 397 -31.86 9.21 -24.86
CA ALA A 397 -31.94 8.10 -23.93
C ALA A 397 -32.57 8.45 -22.57
N GLY A 398 -33.06 9.69 -22.36
CA GLY A 398 -33.78 10.05 -21.12
C GLY A 398 -32.92 10.24 -19.87
N LEU A 399 -31.61 10.48 -20.01
CA LEU A 399 -30.66 10.61 -18.89
C LEU A 399 -30.27 12.06 -18.56
N ASP A 400 -30.94 13.07 -19.14
CA ASP A 400 -30.63 14.47 -18.90
C ASP A 400 -31.26 15.04 -17.61
N GLN A 401 -32.21 14.33 -16.99
CA GLN A 401 -32.82 14.63 -15.68
C GLN A 401 -33.36 13.35 -15.01
N PRO A 402 -33.52 13.32 -13.67
CA PRO A 402 -33.13 14.34 -12.70
C PRO A 402 -31.63 14.33 -12.40
N VAL A 403 -31.06 15.52 -12.18
CA VAL A 403 -29.63 15.68 -11.92
C VAL A 403 -29.33 15.82 -10.42
N PHE A 404 -28.30 15.14 -9.94
CA PHE A 404 -27.75 15.24 -8.58
C PHE A 404 -26.22 15.12 -8.60
N TYR A 405 -25.54 15.39 -7.48
CA TYR A 405 -24.08 15.33 -7.43
C TYR A 405 -23.62 13.87 -7.51
N SER A 406 -23.32 13.40 -8.71
CA SER A 406 -23.01 11.99 -9.00
C SER A 406 -21.53 11.64 -8.81
N HIS A 407 -21.26 10.38 -8.46
CA HIS A 407 -19.90 9.83 -8.32
C HIS A 407 -19.70 8.57 -9.14
N GLY A 408 -20.47 7.52 -8.90
CA GLY A 408 -20.24 6.22 -9.52
C GLY A 408 -21.41 5.71 -10.32
N CYS A 409 -21.16 4.61 -11.02
CA CYS A 409 -22.15 3.90 -11.81
C CYS A 409 -21.89 2.39 -11.78
N ALA A 410 -22.97 1.60 -11.86
CA ALA A 410 -22.94 0.15 -11.96
C ALA A 410 -24.03 -0.34 -12.93
N VAL A 411 -23.74 -1.39 -13.68
CA VAL A 411 -24.62 -1.93 -14.72
C VAL A 411 -25.08 -3.35 -14.33
N ALA A 412 -26.35 -3.66 -14.52
CA ALA A 412 -26.92 -5.02 -14.40
C ALA A 412 -28.31 -5.07 -15.04
N ASP A 413 -28.77 -6.25 -15.44
CA ASP A 413 -30.18 -6.51 -15.80
C ASP A 413 -30.93 -6.87 -14.49
N TYR A 414 -31.55 -5.88 -13.81
CA TYR A 414 -32.04 -6.10 -12.44
C TYR A 414 -33.40 -6.80 -12.40
N ASP A 415 -34.15 -6.81 -13.50
CA ASP A 415 -35.48 -7.41 -13.60
C ASP A 415 -35.56 -8.61 -14.57
N LEU A 416 -34.43 -8.99 -15.16
CA LEU A 416 -34.24 -10.13 -16.06
C LEU A 416 -34.98 -9.96 -17.41
N ASP A 417 -35.25 -8.73 -17.83
CA ASP A 417 -35.87 -8.41 -19.12
C ASP A 417 -34.91 -8.61 -20.32
N GLY A 418 -33.64 -8.88 -20.03
CA GLY A 418 -32.58 -9.15 -20.97
C GLY A 418 -31.85 -7.89 -21.44
N TRP A 419 -32.05 -6.74 -20.81
CA TRP A 419 -31.41 -5.47 -21.16
C TRP A 419 -30.67 -4.90 -19.96
N PRO A 420 -29.50 -4.29 -20.17
CA PRO A 420 -28.74 -3.73 -19.06
C PRO A 420 -29.38 -2.43 -18.56
N ASP A 421 -29.56 -2.36 -17.25
CA ASP A 421 -30.00 -1.18 -16.50
C ASP A 421 -28.83 -0.46 -15.86
N LEU A 422 -29.09 0.76 -15.40
CA LEU A 422 -28.04 1.66 -14.90
C LEU A 422 -28.35 2.17 -13.50
N LEU A 423 -27.45 1.88 -12.56
CA LEU A 423 -27.42 2.52 -11.25
C LEU A 423 -26.42 3.67 -11.26
N VAL A 424 -26.78 4.82 -10.70
CA VAL A 424 -25.92 5.98 -10.50
C VAL A 424 -25.89 6.35 -9.02
N THR A 425 -24.70 6.47 -8.44
CA THR A 425 -24.49 6.83 -7.04
C THR A 425 -24.03 8.27 -6.90
N GLY A 426 -24.14 8.84 -5.70
CA GLY A 426 -23.74 10.21 -5.45
C GLY A 426 -24.05 10.72 -4.05
N TRP A 427 -23.90 12.03 -3.89
CA TRP A 427 -24.20 12.71 -2.64
C TRP A 427 -25.71 12.98 -2.52
N GLY A 428 -26.31 12.47 -1.44
CA GLY A 428 -27.71 12.73 -1.10
C GLY A 428 -28.73 11.92 -1.90
N ARG A 429 -28.29 11.08 -2.85
CA ARG A 429 -29.15 10.30 -3.74
C ARG A 429 -28.40 9.14 -4.38
N VAL A 430 -29.11 8.04 -4.60
CA VAL A 430 -28.84 7.00 -5.60
C VAL A 430 -29.96 7.07 -6.65
N ALA A 431 -29.67 6.71 -7.91
CA ALA A 431 -30.67 6.62 -8.97
C ALA A 431 -30.58 5.27 -9.69
N LEU A 432 -31.70 4.56 -9.80
CA LEU A 432 -31.84 3.36 -10.64
C LEU A 432 -32.64 3.73 -11.88
N TYR A 433 -32.04 3.54 -13.03
CA TYR A 433 -32.61 3.79 -14.35
C TYR A 433 -32.91 2.46 -15.03
N HIS A 434 -34.18 2.19 -15.24
CA HIS A 434 -34.66 1.04 -15.99
C HIS A 434 -34.57 1.33 -17.48
N ASN A 435 -33.92 0.45 -18.23
CA ASN A 435 -33.83 0.51 -19.67
C ASN A 435 -35.17 0.01 -20.24
N GLU A 436 -35.92 0.85 -20.94
CA GLU A 436 -37.24 0.53 -21.49
C GLU A 436 -37.27 0.70 -23.01
N PRO A 437 -38.13 -0.05 -23.73
CA PRO A 437 -38.36 0.20 -25.15
C PRO A 437 -39.01 1.56 -25.37
N ASP A 438 -38.47 2.35 -26.30
CA ASP A 438 -38.97 3.72 -26.57
C ASP A 438 -40.25 3.78 -27.44
N GLY A 439 -40.77 2.62 -27.86
CA GLY A 439 -41.93 2.47 -28.75
C GLY A 439 -41.64 2.76 -30.23
N LYS A 440 -40.41 3.14 -30.59
CA LYS A 440 -39.95 3.45 -31.96
C LYS A 440 -38.88 2.50 -32.46
N GLY A 441 -38.58 1.44 -31.70
CA GLY A 441 -37.55 0.45 -32.00
C GLY A 441 -36.19 0.76 -31.37
N GLY A 442 -36.09 1.82 -30.57
CA GLY A 442 -34.93 2.13 -29.73
C GLY A 442 -35.18 1.83 -28.26
N ARG A 443 -34.26 2.32 -27.42
CA ARG A 443 -34.26 2.17 -25.97
C ARG A 443 -34.07 3.54 -25.30
N HIS A 444 -34.66 3.70 -24.12
CA HIS A 444 -34.42 4.85 -23.25
C HIS A 444 -34.37 4.42 -21.79
N PHE A 445 -33.94 5.31 -20.91
CA PHE A 445 -33.88 5.08 -19.48
C PHE A 445 -34.99 5.83 -18.74
N VAL A 446 -35.62 5.14 -17.77
CA VAL A 446 -36.63 5.70 -16.87
C VAL A 446 -36.14 5.61 -15.43
N ASP A 447 -36.14 6.73 -14.72
CA ASP A 447 -35.83 6.73 -13.28
C ASP A 447 -36.94 5.99 -12.50
N VAL A 448 -36.62 4.79 -12.03
CA VAL A 448 -37.50 3.93 -11.23
C VAL A 448 -37.12 3.93 -9.75
N THR A 449 -36.16 4.73 -9.32
CA THR A 449 -35.57 4.74 -7.96
C THR A 449 -36.61 4.66 -6.85
N LYS A 450 -37.62 5.54 -6.89
CA LYS A 450 -38.69 5.59 -5.89
C LYS A 450 -39.61 4.38 -5.97
N LYS A 451 -39.95 3.92 -7.19
CA LYS A 451 -40.78 2.74 -7.43
C LYS A 451 -40.07 1.48 -6.94
N ALA A 452 -38.76 1.41 -7.12
CA ALA A 452 -37.89 0.33 -6.70
C ALA A 452 -37.64 0.30 -5.18
N GLY A 453 -38.03 1.33 -4.44
CA GLY A 453 -37.85 1.41 -2.99
C GLY A 453 -36.47 1.89 -2.53
N LEU A 454 -35.61 2.34 -3.44
CA LEU A 454 -34.27 2.85 -3.14
C LEU A 454 -34.35 4.31 -2.68
N THR A 455 -34.72 4.55 -1.42
CA THR A 455 -35.01 5.91 -0.91
C THR A 455 -33.91 6.55 -0.05
N ASP A 456 -32.79 5.86 0.17
CA ASP A 456 -31.72 6.37 1.03
C ASP A 456 -30.98 7.59 0.43
N GLY A 457 -31.06 8.71 1.13
CA GLY A 457 -30.40 9.98 0.79
C GLY A 457 -29.01 10.15 1.42
N LEU A 458 -28.28 9.07 1.64
CA LEU A 458 -26.92 9.11 2.18
C LEU A 458 -25.88 9.29 1.06
N TRP A 459 -24.62 9.56 1.43
CA TRP A 459 -23.55 9.72 0.45
C TRP A 459 -23.02 8.35 -0.01
N THR A 460 -23.40 7.99 -1.24
CA THR A 460 -23.07 6.72 -1.90
C THR A 460 -21.89 6.85 -2.87
N THR A 461 -21.14 5.76 -3.04
CA THR A 461 -19.91 5.70 -3.86
C THR A 461 -19.94 4.54 -4.86
N SER A 462 -19.20 3.46 -4.66
CA SER A 462 -19.25 2.31 -5.57
C SER A 462 -20.48 1.42 -5.27
N ALA A 463 -20.84 0.56 -6.21
CA ALA A 463 -21.89 -0.43 -6.04
C ALA A 463 -21.54 -1.71 -6.80
N ALA A 464 -22.08 -2.84 -6.36
CA ALA A 464 -21.94 -4.13 -7.02
C ALA A 464 -23.26 -4.90 -7.00
N TRP A 465 -23.48 -5.65 -8.08
CA TRP A 465 -24.61 -6.54 -8.27
C TRP A 465 -24.16 -8.00 -8.15
N ALA A 466 -24.97 -8.85 -7.53
CA ALA A 466 -24.80 -10.30 -7.56
C ALA A 466 -26.07 -10.98 -7.01
N ASP A 467 -26.45 -12.14 -7.55
CA ASP A 467 -27.44 -13.02 -6.89
C ASP A 467 -26.80 -13.68 -5.65
N LEU A 468 -27.01 -13.10 -4.46
CA LEU A 468 -26.32 -13.51 -3.24
C LEU A 468 -27.03 -14.67 -2.54
N ASP A 469 -28.35 -14.79 -2.67
CA ASP A 469 -29.10 -15.89 -2.06
C ASP A 469 -29.42 -17.05 -3.02
N GLY A 470 -29.14 -16.89 -4.32
CA GLY A 470 -29.29 -17.91 -5.34
C GLY A 470 -30.71 -18.00 -5.91
N ASP A 471 -31.57 -16.99 -5.74
CA ASP A 471 -32.94 -16.99 -6.28
C ASP A 471 -33.03 -16.58 -7.76
N GLY A 472 -31.91 -16.15 -8.34
CA GLY A 472 -31.72 -15.79 -9.73
C GLY A 472 -31.75 -14.30 -10.02
N TYR A 473 -32.21 -13.47 -9.08
CA TYR A 473 -32.26 -12.02 -9.25
C TYR A 473 -31.01 -11.38 -8.63
N PRO A 474 -30.36 -10.41 -9.30
CA PRO A 474 -29.21 -9.75 -8.72
C PRO A 474 -29.62 -8.83 -7.56
N ASP A 475 -29.01 -9.06 -6.40
CA ASP A 475 -29.06 -8.20 -5.23
C ASP A 475 -28.07 -7.04 -5.36
N LEU A 476 -28.29 -5.96 -4.60
CA LEU A 476 -27.53 -4.72 -4.73
C LEU A 476 -26.78 -4.37 -3.45
N TYR A 477 -25.45 -4.37 -3.51
CA TYR A 477 -24.58 -3.80 -2.48
C TYR A 477 -24.19 -2.37 -2.84
N VAL A 478 -24.41 -1.41 -1.93
CA VAL A 478 -24.08 0.02 -2.12
C VAL A 478 -23.09 0.48 -1.06
N CYS A 479 -21.92 0.91 -1.52
CA CYS A 479 -20.91 1.54 -0.68
C CYS A 479 -21.38 2.93 -0.23
N GLN A 480 -21.00 3.28 1.00
CA GLN A 480 -21.21 4.61 1.57
C GLN A 480 -19.91 5.15 2.15
N TYR A 481 -19.71 6.45 2.03
CA TYR A 481 -18.44 7.06 2.40
C TYR A 481 -18.43 7.60 3.84
N VAL A 482 -18.65 8.90 4.02
CA VAL A 482 -18.56 9.56 5.32
C VAL A 482 -19.75 10.47 5.58
N ASN A 483 -20.07 10.67 6.86
CA ASN A 483 -21.08 11.63 7.28
C ASN A 483 -20.54 13.05 7.13
N TRP A 484 -20.89 13.69 6.02
CA TRP A 484 -20.47 15.05 5.70
C TRP A 484 -21.62 15.91 5.18
N SER A 485 -21.65 17.15 5.65
CA SER A 485 -22.49 18.27 5.22
C SER A 485 -21.79 19.59 5.55
N PHE A 486 -22.31 20.73 5.09
CA PHE A 486 -21.80 22.02 5.53
C PHE A 486 -21.97 22.28 7.03
N ALA A 487 -22.94 21.63 7.69
CA ALA A 487 -23.16 21.77 9.13
C ALA A 487 -22.02 21.19 9.97
N ASN A 488 -21.27 20.22 9.44
CA ASN A 488 -20.15 19.56 10.12
C ASN A 488 -18.88 19.55 9.25
N HIS A 489 -18.69 20.57 8.42
CA HIS A 489 -17.50 20.71 7.56
C HIS A 489 -16.35 21.41 8.32
N PRO A 490 -15.27 20.69 8.70
CA PRO A 490 -14.17 21.25 9.45
C PRO A 490 -13.18 22.01 8.55
N VAL A 491 -12.40 22.89 9.17
CA VAL A 491 -11.27 23.56 8.53
C VAL A 491 -9.98 22.82 8.89
N CYS A 492 -9.32 22.23 7.90
CA CYS A 492 -8.03 21.58 8.07
C CYS A 492 -6.91 22.42 7.48
N GLN A 493 -5.82 22.58 8.24
CA GLN A 493 -4.61 23.26 7.76
C GLN A 493 -3.89 22.37 6.76
N GLY A 494 -3.30 22.98 5.72
CA GLY A 494 -2.42 22.24 4.83
C GLY A 494 -1.11 21.86 5.54
N TYR A 495 -0.35 20.96 4.91
CA TYR A 495 0.88 20.43 5.51
C TYR A 495 1.98 21.47 5.74
N THR A 496 1.90 22.65 5.13
CA THR A 496 2.84 23.76 5.36
C THR A 496 2.14 24.97 5.95
N ARG A 497 2.88 25.79 6.71
CA ARG A 497 2.37 27.10 7.21
C ARG A 497 1.97 28.08 6.10
N LYS A 498 2.38 27.82 4.84
CA LYS A 498 2.03 28.64 3.67
C LYS A 498 0.68 28.24 3.07
N VAL A 499 0.16 27.06 3.41
CA VAL A 499 -1.14 26.55 2.97
C VAL A 499 -2.10 26.61 4.16
N PRO A 500 -2.87 27.70 4.30
CA PRO A 500 -3.72 27.91 5.48
C PRO A 500 -4.88 26.91 5.55
N ARG A 501 -5.29 26.32 4.42
CA ARG A 501 -6.40 25.37 4.32
C ARG A 501 -6.17 24.34 3.23
N ASP A 502 -6.59 23.10 3.48
CA ASP A 502 -6.71 22.03 2.49
C ASP A 502 -7.94 21.14 2.80
N VAL A 503 -8.20 20.16 1.94
CA VAL A 503 -9.24 19.14 2.13
C VAL A 503 -8.90 18.30 3.37
N CYS A 504 -9.88 18.13 4.26
CA CYS A 504 -9.70 17.34 5.48
C CYS A 504 -9.57 15.85 5.17
N PRO A 505 -8.71 15.12 5.90
CA PRO A 505 -8.56 13.69 5.70
C PRO A 505 -9.83 12.93 6.11
N PRO A 506 -10.10 11.76 5.50
CA PRO A 506 -11.32 10.96 5.75
C PRO A 506 -11.50 10.58 7.22
N LYS A 507 -10.40 10.35 7.94
CA LYS A 507 -10.34 10.06 9.38
C LYS A 507 -10.99 11.14 10.26
N THR A 508 -11.19 12.35 9.74
CA THR A 508 -11.88 13.43 10.45
C THR A 508 -13.40 13.23 10.50
N PHE A 509 -13.96 12.37 9.65
CA PHE A 509 -15.40 12.15 9.51
C PHE A 509 -15.82 10.75 9.97
N THR A 510 -16.99 10.62 10.57
CA THR A 510 -17.57 9.30 10.89
C THR A 510 -17.93 8.57 9.60
N GLY A 511 -17.65 7.26 9.52
CA GLY A 511 -18.08 6.44 8.39
C GLY A 511 -19.60 6.31 8.32
N LEU A 512 -20.13 6.04 7.12
CA LEU A 512 -21.54 5.73 6.93
C LEU A 512 -21.77 4.21 6.78
N PRO A 513 -22.91 3.68 7.25
CA PRO A 513 -23.26 2.27 7.09
C PRO A 513 -23.49 1.92 5.63
N HIS A 514 -22.83 0.89 5.13
CA HIS A 514 -23.11 0.34 3.80
C HIS A 514 -24.51 -0.29 3.75
N LYS A 515 -25.06 -0.40 2.55
CA LYS A 515 -26.40 -0.95 2.34
C LYS A 515 -26.34 -2.19 1.47
N LEU A 516 -27.14 -3.17 1.85
CA LEU A 516 -27.45 -4.33 1.02
C LEU A 516 -28.95 -4.41 0.82
N PHE A 517 -29.35 -4.46 -0.44
CA PHE A 517 -30.73 -4.50 -0.87
C PHE A 517 -31.00 -5.84 -1.55
N ARG A 518 -31.91 -6.63 -0.97
CA ARG A 518 -32.38 -7.86 -1.59
C ARG A 518 -33.37 -7.52 -2.71
N ASN A 519 -33.20 -8.13 -3.87
CA ASN A 519 -34.16 -7.98 -4.97
C ASN A 519 -35.40 -8.84 -4.69
N ASN A 520 -36.59 -8.24 -4.77
CA ASN A 520 -37.84 -8.94 -4.49
C ASN A 520 -38.41 -9.67 -5.73
N GLY A 521 -37.76 -9.59 -6.89
CA GLY A 521 -38.19 -10.23 -8.15
C GLY A 521 -39.39 -9.57 -8.83
N ASN A 522 -39.78 -8.38 -8.37
CA ASN A 522 -40.91 -7.60 -8.90
C ASN A 522 -40.52 -6.15 -9.23
N GLY A 523 -39.20 -5.91 -9.39
CA GLY A 523 -38.61 -4.60 -9.62
C GLY A 523 -38.53 -3.70 -8.38
N THR A 524 -38.68 -4.27 -7.17
CA THR A 524 -38.49 -3.56 -5.90
C THR A 524 -37.42 -4.22 -5.04
N PHE A 525 -36.88 -3.45 -4.10
CA PHE A 525 -35.81 -3.86 -3.22
C PHE A 525 -36.17 -3.72 -1.74
N THR A 526 -35.64 -4.63 -0.92
CA THR A 526 -35.75 -4.59 0.54
C THR A 526 -34.37 -4.36 1.16
N ASP A 527 -34.22 -3.35 2.03
CA ASP A 527 -32.98 -3.19 2.80
C ASP A 527 -32.83 -4.32 3.81
N VAL A 528 -31.85 -5.18 3.58
CA VAL A 528 -31.54 -6.36 4.40
C VAL A 528 -30.20 -6.23 5.12
N SER A 529 -29.60 -5.03 5.15
CA SER A 529 -28.23 -4.79 5.64
C SER A 529 -27.97 -5.40 7.02
N LYS A 530 -28.91 -5.22 7.95
CA LYS A 530 -28.80 -5.73 9.32
C LYS A 530 -28.94 -7.24 9.41
N GLU A 531 -29.94 -7.81 8.73
CA GLU A 531 -30.26 -9.24 8.79
C GLU A 531 -29.27 -10.09 8.01
N ALA A 532 -28.75 -9.55 6.90
CA ALA A 532 -27.67 -10.11 6.13
C ALA A 532 -26.35 -10.15 6.90
N GLY A 533 -26.19 -9.35 7.97
CA GLY A 533 -24.99 -9.39 8.81
C GLY A 533 -23.88 -8.45 8.34
N LEU A 534 -24.21 -7.36 7.63
CA LEU A 534 -23.24 -6.29 7.42
C LEU A 534 -22.77 -5.72 8.77
N ARG A 535 -21.54 -5.20 8.80
CA ARG A 535 -20.96 -4.67 10.04
C ARG A 535 -21.85 -3.54 10.57
N PRO A 536 -22.39 -3.66 11.80
CA PRO A 536 -23.36 -2.71 12.30
C PRO A 536 -22.67 -1.40 12.68
N HIS A 537 -23.35 -0.28 12.41
CA HIS A 537 -23.03 0.98 13.06
C HIS A 537 -23.70 1.01 14.42
N THR A 538 -22.95 1.38 15.44
CA THR A 538 -23.39 1.32 16.84
C THR A 538 -24.09 2.60 17.30
N GLY A 539 -23.99 3.67 16.49
CA GLY A 539 -24.45 5.01 16.86
C GLY A 539 -23.46 5.75 17.78
N ASP A 540 -22.35 5.12 18.13
CA ASP A 540 -21.22 5.72 18.85
C ASP A 540 -20.20 6.24 17.83
N PRO A 541 -20.04 7.57 17.68
CA PRO A 541 -19.15 8.14 16.68
C PRO A 541 -17.70 7.68 16.80
N LEU A 542 -17.23 7.29 18.00
CA LEU A 542 -15.86 6.80 18.17
C LEU A 542 -15.69 5.41 17.57
N LYS A 543 -16.64 4.50 17.82
CA LYS A 543 -16.61 3.14 17.25
C LYS A 543 -16.87 3.15 15.76
N ASP A 544 -17.84 3.96 15.34
CA ASP A 544 -18.23 4.07 13.94
C ASP A 544 -17.19 4.86 13.12
N SER A 545 -16.21 5.53 13.77
CA SER A 545 -15.05 6.13 13.08
C SER A 545 -14.00 5.12 12.61
N GLU A 546 -14.10 3.86 13.05
CA GLU A 546 -13.18 2.76 12.70
C GLU A 546 -13.79 1.75 11.72
N VAL A 547 -14.97 2.03 11.17
CA VAL A 547 -15.72 1.13 10.27
C VAL A 547 -16.30 1.94 9.10
N GLY A 548 -16.30 1.37 7.89
CA GLY A 548 -16.93 1.97 6.70
C GLY A 548 -15.96 2.81 5.86
N ARG A 549 -16.45 3.91 5.25
CA ARG A 549 -15.70 4.76 4.31
C ARG A 549 -15.34 4.06 3.00
N SER A 550 -16.30 3.34 2.42
CA SER A 550 -16.03 2.53 1.24
C SER A 550 -15.96 3.36 -0.03
N LEU A 551 -15.02 2.99 -0.89
CA LEU A 551 -14.77 3.61 -2.19
C LEU A 551 -14.73 2.61 -3.35
N GLY A 552 -14.55 1.31 -3.08
CA GLY A 552 -14.55 0.26 -4.08
C GLY A 552 -15.21 -1.01 -3.56
N VAL A 553 -15.88 -1.75 -4.45
CA VAL A 553 -16.47 -3.06 -4.15
C VAL A 553 -16.34 -3.97 -5.36
N VAL A 554 -16.08 -5.25 -5.12
CA VAL A 554 -16.13 -6.31 -6.12
C VAL A 554 -16.84 -7.54 -5.53
N THR A 555 -17.67 -8.20 -6.33
CA THR A 555 -18.34 -9.46 -6.00
C THR A 555 -17.84 -10.58 -6.91
N VAL A 556 -17.37 -11.68 -6.31
CA VAL A 556 -16.82 -12.85 -7.00
C VAL A 556 -16.75 -14.03 -6.02
N ASP A 557 -16.84 -15.27 -6.50
CA ASP A 557 -16.65 -16.48 -5.68
C ASP A 557 -15.16 -16.63 -5.29
N LEU A 558 -14.81 -16.32 -4.04
CA LEU A 558 -13.43 -16.28 -3.54
C LEU A 558 -12.99 -17.58 -2.85
N ASP A 559 -13.94 -18.34 -2.29
CA ASP A 559 -13.67 -19.61 -1.61
C ASP A 559 -13.94 -20.85 -2.49
N GLY A 560 -14.58 -20.67 -3.65
CA GLY A 560 -14.86 -21.70 -4.64
C GLY A 560 -16.10 -22.54 -4.32
N ASP A 561 -16.99 -22.06 -3.46
CA ASP A 561 -18.22 -22.77 -3.07
C ASP A 561 -19.39 -22.55 -4.04
N GLY A 562 -19.20 -21.72 -5.06
CA GLY A 562 -20.18 -21.39 -6.09
C GLY A 562 -21.10 -20.23 -5.72
N LYS A 563 -20.86 -19.53 -4.61
CA LYS A 563 -21.61 -18.34 -4.20
C LYS A 563 -20.71 -17.10 -4.33
N PRO A 564 -21.22 -15.99 -4.89
CA PRO A 564 -20.45 -14.76 -4.94
C PRO A 564 -20.24 -14.18 -3.53
N ASP A 565 -18.99 -13.92 -3.18
CA ASP A 565 -18.55 -13.20 -1.98
C ASP A 565 -18.40 -11.70 -2.28
N ILE A 566 -18.30 -10.86 -1.24
CA ILE A 566 -18.15 -9.40 -1.39
C ILE A 566 -16.86 -8.92 -0.75
N TYR A 567 -15.97 -8.30 -1.53
CA TYR A 567 -14.81 -7.57 -1.01
C TYR A 567 -14.99 -6.07 -1.15
N VAL A 568 -14.67 -5.33 -0.08
CA VAL A 568 -14.94 -3.90 0.04
C VAL A 568 -13.66 -3.15 0.42
N ALA A 569 -13.23 -2.25 -0.46
CA ALA A 569 -12.13 -1.32 -0.22
C ALA A 569 -12.64 -0.11 0.59
N ASN A 570 -12.10 0.04 1.78
CA ASN A 570 -12.40 1.09 2.75
C ASN A 570 -11.22 2.04 2.93
N ASP A 571 -11.54 3.32 2.98
CA ASP A 571 -10.57 4.38 3.11
C ASP A 571 -10.18 4.58 4.58
N THR A 572 -8.91 4.36 4.88
CA THR A 572 -8.23 4.60 6.16
C THR A 572 -8.67 3.72 7.35
N VAL A 573 -9.52 2.71 7.11
CA VAL A 573 -10.00 1.72 8.08
C VAL A 573 -9.94 0.32 7.45
N ASP A 574 -10.26 -0.72 8.21
CA ASP A 574 -10.17 -2.10 7.73
C ASP A 574 -11.03 -2.33 6.48
N ASN A 575 -10.44 -2.93 5.45
CA ASN A 575 -11.21 -3.47 4.32
C ASN A 575 -12.07 -4.65 4.80
N PHE A 576 -13.22 -4.86 4.17
CA PHE A 576 -14.11 -5.96 4.52
C PHE A 576 -14.05 -7.06 3.47
N LEU A 577 -14.12 -8.31 3.96
CA LEU A 577 -14.42 -9.47 3.13
C LEU A 577 -15.63 -10.15 3.74
N TYR A 578 -16.76 -10.14 3.03
CA TYR A 578 -17.97 -10.83 3.42
C TYR A 578 -18.05 -12.15 2.67
N MET A 579 -17.89 -13.26 3.40
CA MET A 579 -18.12 -14.58 2.85
C MET A 579 -19.60 -14.90 2.81
N ASN A 580 -20.05 -15.43 1.70
CA ASN A 580 -21.45 -15.71 1.47
C ASN A 580 -21.87 -17.03 2.13
N LYS A 581 -22.71 -16.91 3.16
CA LYS A 581 -23.30 -18.05 3.90
C LYS A 581 -24.81 -18.13 3.69
N SER A 582 -25.29 -17.53 2.61
CA SER A 582 -26.71 -17.44 2.28
C SER A 582 -27.30 -18.80 1.95
N THR A 583 -28.61 -18.87 2.13
CA THR A 583 -29.47 -19.97 1.69
C THR A 583 -30.52 -19.40 0.74
N PRO A 584 -31.14 -20.20 -0.14
CA PRO A 584 -32.15 -19.72 -1.09
C PRO A 584 -33.18 -18.78 -0.46
N GLY A 585 -33.31 -17.58 -1.00
CA GLY A 585 -34.24 -16.54 -0.55
C GLY A 585 -33.89 -15.85 0.78
N LYS A 586 -32.70 -16.10 1.34
CA LYS A 586 -32.23 -15.47 2.56
C LYS A 586 -30.73 -15.20 2.52
N ILE A 587 -30.39 -13.93 2.35
CA ILE A 587 -29.02 -13.45 2.37
C ILE A 587 -28.44 -13.54 3.80
N ARG A 588 -27.27 -14.15 3.93
CA ARG A 588 -26.45 -14.15 5.13
C ARG A 588 -24.97 -14.06 4.76
N LEU A 589 -24.30 -13.05 5.27
CA LEU A 589 -22.89 -12.76 5.07
C LEU A 589 -22.14 -12.84 6.40
N GLU A 590 -20.87 -13.24 6.32
CA GLU A 590 -19.94 -13.27 7.45
C GLU A 590 -18.71 -12.43 7.13
N GLU A 591 -18.45 -11.39 7.92
CA GLU A 591 -17.26 -10.55 7.73
C GLU A 591 -16.01 -11.22 8.31
N VAL A 592 -15.03 -11.49 7.46
CA VAL A 592 -13.81 -12.25 7.76
C VAL A 592 -12.53 -11.57 7.23
N GLY A 593 -12.56 -10.29 6.88
CA GLY A 593 -11.43 -9.60 6.24
C GLY A 593 -10.13 -9.68 7.02
N LEU A 594 -10.19 -9.53 8.35
CA LEU A 594 -9.02 -9.64 9.22
C LEU A 594 -8.48 -11.09 9.30
N PRO A 595 -9.28 -12.11 9.68
CA PRO A 595 -8.79 -13.50 9.71
C PRO A 595 -8.40 -14.06 8.34
N SER A 596 -8.96 -13.55 7.25
CA SER A 596 -8.59 -13.92 5.87
C SER A 596 -7.31 -13.24 5.37
N GLY A 597 -6.79 -12.23 6.07
CA GLY A 597 -5.54 -11.54 5.71
C GLY A 597 -5.68 -10.46 4.64
N VAL A 598 -6.89 -9.92 4.43
CA VAL A 598 -7.20 -8.93 3.37
C VAL A 598 -7.68 -7.57 3.88
N ALA A 599 -7.85 -7.43 5.20
CA ALA A 599 -8.29 -6.18 5.82
C ALA A 599 -7.21 -5.08 5.85
N ARG A 600 -5.93 -5.46 5.81
CA ARG A 600 -4.77 -4.58 6.09
C ARG A 600 -3.55 -4.95 5.25
N ASP A 601 -2.53 -4.11 5.26
CA ASP A 601 -1.23 -4.39 4.64
C ASP A 601 -0.36 -5.40 5.42
N ASP A 602 0.85 -5.67 4.90
CA ASP A 602 1.87 -6.54 5.49
C ASP A 602 2.38 -6.07 6.86
N ARG A 603 2.04 -4.85 7.30
CA ARG A 603 2.39 -4.28 8.60
C ARG A 603 1.21 -4.31 9.57
N GLY A 604 0.06 -4.81 9.15
CA GLY A 604 -1.17 -4.83 9.95
C GLY A 604 -1.77 -3.43 10.14
N VAL A 605 -1.57 -2.54 9.17
CA VAL A 605 -2.11 -1.17 9.17
C VAL A 605 -3.23 -1.05 8.11
N PRO A 606 -4.37 -0.42 8.43
CA PRO A 606 -5.38 -0.11 7.43
C PRO A 606 -4.91 1.04 6.52
N ASN A 607 -5.13 0.88 5.22
CA ASN A 607 -4.69 1.82 4.17
C ASN A 607 -5.83 2.74 3.71
N GLY A 608 -5.50 3.78 2.95
CA GLY A 608 -6.46 4.56 2.17
C GLY A 608 -6.88 3.79 0.92
N SER A 609 -7.66 2.72 1.07
CA SER A 609 -8.03 1.83 -0.03
C SER A 609 -9.13 2.44 -0.90
N MET A 610 -8.97 2.40 -2.22
CA MET A 610 -9.85 3.08 -3.18
C MET A 610 -10.39 2.13 -4.25
N GLY A 611 -9.63 1.88 -5.32
CA GLY A 611 -10.03 0.99 -6.40
C GLY A 611 -9.75 -0.46 -6.06
N VAL A 612 -10.58 -1.34 -6.63
CA VAL A 612 -10.49 -2.78 -6.42
C VAL A 612 -10.76 -3.53 -7.71
N ASP A 613 -10.09 -4.66 -7.87
CA ASP A 613 -10.45 -5.69 -8.85
C ASP A 613 -10.10 -7.10 -8.36
N ALA A 614 -10.59 -8.14 -9.05
CA ALA A 614 -10.26 -9.54 -8.80
C ALA A 614 -9.85 -10.27 -10.09
N GLY A 615 -8.88 -11.18 -10.00
CA GLY A 615 -8.40 -11.93 -11.17
C GLY A 615 -7.40 -13.04 -10.85
N ASP A 616 -7.18 -13.93 -11.81
CA ASP A 616 -6.17 -14.99 -11.76
C ASP A 616 -4.86 -14.51 -12.41
N TYR A 617 -4.04 -13.80 -11.64
CA TYR A 617 -2.78 -13.25 -12.16
C TYR A 617 -1.63 -14.26 -12.20
N ASP A 618 -1.70 -15.34 -11.42
CA ASP A 618 -0.61 -16.32 -11.27
C ASP A 618 -0.91 -17.67 -11.91
N GLY A 619 -2.07 -17.80 -12.59
CA GLY A 619 -2.50 -19.03 -13.24
C GLY A 619 -2.91 -20.12 -12.25
N GLY A 620 -3.19 -19.74 -11.00
CA GLY A 620 -3.60 -20.64 -9.93
C GLY A 620 -5.04 -21.11 -10.04
N GLY A 621 -5.84 -20.53 -10.94
CA GLY A 621 -7.26 -20.83 -11.13
C GLY A 621 -8.17 -20.28 -10.02
N ARG A 622 -7.65 -19.39 -9.17
CA ARG A 622 -8.37 -18.76 -8.05
C ARG A 622 -8.31 -17.23 -8.15
N PRO A 623 -9.40 -16.51 -7.86
CA PRO A 623 -9.41 -15.07 -7.92
C PRO A 623 -8.59 -14.50 -6.75
N SER A 624 -7.55 -13.74 -7.08
CA SER A 624 -6.79 -12.91 -6.15
C SER A 624 -7.34 -11.48 -6.17
N LEU A 625 -7.22 -10.77 -5.05
CA LEU A 625 -7.75 -9.41 -4.92
C LEU A 625 -6.64 -8.38 -5.15
N TRP A 626 -6.96 -7.34 -5.91
CA TRP A 626 -6.09 -6.20 -6.14
C TRP A 626 -6.76 -4.93 -5.62
N VAL A 627 -5.99 -4.10 -4.90
CA VAL A 627 -6.49 -2.88 -4.25
C VAL A 627 -5.48 -1.75 -4.40
N THR A 628 -5.93 -0.59 -4.87
CA THR A 628 -5.11 0.63 -4.90
C THR A 628 -5.24 1.41 -3.60
N ASN A 629 -4.14 2.06 -3.21
CA ASN A 629 -3.97 2.70 -1.91
C ASN A 629 -3.42 4.13 -2.05
N TYR A 630 -3.37 4.86 -0.94
CA TYR A 630 -2.92 6.24 -0.86
C TYR A 630 -1.38 6.38 -0.91
N GLU A 631 -0.87 7.62 -1.05
CA GLU A 631 0.58 7.86 -1.05
C GLU A 631 1.24 7.37 0.26
N ASN A 632 2.48 6.89 0.14
CA ASN A 632 3.28 6.25 1.19
C ASN A 632 2.74 4.89 1.68
N GLU A 633 1.76 4.31 0.97
CA GLU A 633 1.23 2.98 1.19
C GLU A 633 1.54 2.10 -0.03
N MET A 634 1.76 0.80 0.15
CA MET A 634 1.85 -0.09 -1.01
C MET A 634 0.44 -0.40 -1.49
N HIS A 635 0.18 -0.37 -2.79
CA HIS A 635 -1.00 -1.02 -3.34
C HIS A 635 -0.97 -2.51 -2.99
N ALA A 636 -2.14 -3.09 -2.70
CA ALA A 636 -2.23 -4.42 -2.13
C ALA A 636 -2.68 -5.44 -3.17
N LEU A 637 -1.81 -6.41 -3.46
CA LEU A 637 -2.18 -7.64 -4.14
C LEU A 637 -2.31 -8.75 -3.09
N TYR A 638 -3.51 -9.24 -2.86
CA TYR A 638 -3.79 -10.34 -1.95
C TYR A 638 -3.94 -11.63 -2.76
N ARG A 639 -2.90 -12.48 -2.74
CA ARG A 639 -2.88 -13.75 -3.46
C ARG A 639 -3.73 -14.80 -2.74
N ASN A 640 -4.71 -15.36 -3.43
CA ASN A 640 -5.61 -16.37 -2.89
C ASN A 640 -4.92 -17.74 -2.72
N GLN A 641 -4.77 -18.18 -1.47
CA GLN A 641 -4.18 -19.47 -1.08
C GLN A 641 -5.23 -20.60 -1.00
N GLY A 642 -6.51 -20.29 -1.22
CA GLY A 642 -7.66 -21.18 -1.01
C GLY A 642 -8.17 -21.16 0.43
N PRO A 643 -9.27 -21.86 0.70
CA PRO A 643 -10.64 -21.32 0.64
C PRO A 643 -10.78 -20.03 1.46
N GLY A 644 -10.59 -18.87 0.82
CA GLY A 644 -10.76 -17.58 1.49
C GLY A 644 -9.61 -17.10 2.39
N LEU A 645 -8.43 -17.73 2.30
CA LEU A 645 -7.19 -17.24 2.92
C LEU A 645 -6.30 -16.57 1.88
N PHE A 646 -5.70 -15.43 2.26
CA PHE A 646 -4.90 -14.64 1.35
C PHE A 646 -3.54 -14.29 1.94
N LEU A 647 -2.57 -14.14 1.04
CA LEU A 647 -1.23 -13.66 1.36
C LEU A 647 -0.99 -12.31 0.67
N PHE A 648 -0.48 -11.33 1.41
CA PHE A 648 0.00 -10.08 0.82
C PHE A 648 1.20 -10.37 -0.10
N ALA A 649 1.01 -10.16 -1.40
CA ALA A 649 1.91 -10.61 -2.47
C ALA A 649 2.53 -9.46 -3.28
N THR A 650 2.22 -8.18 -3.00
CA THR A 650 2.78 -7.03 -3.73
C THR A 650 4.31 -7.10 -3.91
N PRO A 651 5.12 -7.41 -2.89
CA PRO A 651 6.58 -7.47 -3.05
C PRO A 651 7.03 -8.70 -3.86
N SER A 652 6.44 -9.87 -3.63
CA SER A 652 6.82 -11.11 -4.31
C SER A 652 6.40 -11.14 -5.78
N ALA A 653 5.27 -10.49 -6.10
CA ALA A 653 4.77 -10.30 -7.46
C ALA A 653 5.53 -9.19 -8.23
N GLY A 654 6.48 -8.49 -7.62
CA GLY A 654 7.29 -7.46 -8.30
C GLY A 654 6.67 -6.07 -8.38
N ILE A 655 5.43 -5.90 -7.92
CA ILE A 655 4.68 -4.62 -7.98
C ILE A 655 5.33 -3.54 -7.12
N ALA A 656 5.97 -3.91 -6.00
CA ALA A 656 6.65 -2.95 -5.11
C ALA A 656 7.72 -2.07 -5.81
N ALA A 657 8.15 -2.43 -7.03
CA ALA A 657 9.05 -1.64 -7.86
C ALA A 657 8.48 -0.26 -8.26
N ILE A 658 7.15 -0.08 -8.34
CA ILE A 658 6.54 1.22 -8.63
C ILE A 658 6.65 2.22 -7.45
N GLY A 659 7.07 1.73 -6.28
CA GLY A 659 7.20 2.53 -5.06
C GLY A 659 5.86 2.82 -4.38
N GLN A 660 5.84 3.88 -3.56
CA GLN A 660 4.68 4.32 -2.77
C GLN A 660 4.38 5.79 -3.03
N LEU A 661 4.64 6.26 -4.26
CA LEU A 661 4.51 7.68 -4.61
C LEU A 661 3.09 8.04 -5.05
N TYR A 662 2.33 7.07 -5.56
CA TYR A 662 1.06 7.32 -6.23
C TYR A 662 -0.14 7.21 -5.28
N VAL A 663 -1.15 8.03 -5.54
CA VAL A 663 -2.51 7.87 -5.01
C VAL A 663 -3.32 7.19 -6.10
N GLY A 664 -3.54 5.88 -5.96
CA GLY A 664 -4.21 5.08 -7.00
C GLY A 664 -5.72 5.00 -6.78
N LEU A 665 -6.50 5.22 -7.84
CA LEU A 665 -7.97 5.14 -7.83
C LEU A 665 -8.45 4.06 -8.80
N GLY A 666 -8.86 4.43 -10.02
CA GLY A 666 -9.28 3.46 -11.03
C GLY A 666 -8.19 2.45 -11.35
N THR A 667 -8.56 1.19 -11.49
CA THR A 667 -7.66 0.07 -11.75
C THR A 667 -8.42 -1.16 -12.30
N GLY A 668 -7.70 -2.09 -12.91
CA GLY A 668 -8.27 -3.38 -13.27
C GLY A 668 -7.26 -4.31 -13.91
N PHE A 669 -7.55 -5.60 -13.86
CA PHE A 669 -6.85 -6.62 -14.62
C PHE A 669 -7.27 -6.58 -16.09
N LEU A 670 -6.31 -6.78 -16.99
CA LEU A 670 -6.51 -6.83 -18.43
C LEU A 670 -5.44 -7.72 -19.08
N ASP A 671 -5.62 -8.15 -20.32
CA ASP A 671 -4.61 -8.86 -21.09
C ASP A 671 -4.16 -7.95 -22.23
N LEU A 672 -3.01 -7.28 -22.07
CA LEU A 672 -2.60 -6.20 -22.95
C LEU A 672 -1.95 -6.69 -24.24
N ASP A 673 -1.31 -7.85 -24.22
CA ASP A 673 -0.60 -8.38 -25.38
C ASP A 673 -1.16 -9.74 -25.85
N ASN A 674 -2.38 -10.08 -25.41
CA ASN A 674 -3.06 -11.32 -25.72
C ASN A 674 -2.22 -12.57 -25.42
N ASP A 675 -1.33 -12.53 -24.43
CA ASP A 675 -0.53 -13.69 -24.04
C ASP A 675 -1.23 -14.60 -23.02
N GLY A 676 -2.41 -14.21 -22.52
CA GLY A 676 -3.24 -14.95 -21.58
C GLY A 676 -3.01 -14.58 -20.11
N TRP A 677 -1.96 -13.83 -19.78
CA TRP A 677 -1.69 -13.35 -18.42
C TRP A 677 -2.45 -12.06 -18.12
N ALA A 678 -2.94 -11.95 -16.88
CA ALA A 678 -3.60 -10.74 -16.43
C ALA A 678 -2.57 -9.69 -16.00
N ASP A 679 -2.40 -8.68 -16.83
CA ASP A 679 -1.69 -7.42 -16.59
C ASP A 679 -2.51 -6.45 -15.73
N LEU A 680 -1.95 -5.27 -15.43
CA LEU A 680 -2.58 -4.32 -14.53
C LEU A 680 -2.44 -2.87 -15.02
N PHE A 681 -3.56 -2.15 -14.99
CA PHE A 681 -3.63 -0.70 -15.20
C PHE A 681 -4.00 0.02 -13.90
N ILE A 682 -3.42 1.20 -13.67
CA ILE A 682 -3.74 2.07 -12.53
C ILE A 682 -3.84 3.53 -13.00
N ALA A 683 -4.99 4.15 -12.76
CA ALA A 683 -5.20 5.59 -12.85
C ALA A 683 -4.84 6.25 -11.51
N ASN A 684 -3.98 7.26 -11.57
CA ASN A 684 -3.48 7.97 -10.39
C ASN A 684 -3.88 9.43 -10.40
N GLY A 685 -4.05 10.01 -9.22
CA GLY A 685 -4.33 11.44 -9.06
C GLY A 685 -4.62 11.78 -7.60
N HIS A 686 -3.99 12.83 -7.08
CA HIS A 686 -4.11 13.15 -5.67
C HIS A 686 -5.54 13.63 -5.30
N VAL A 687 -5.93 13.44 -4.05
CA VAL A 687 -7.27 13.77 -3.51
C VAL A 687 -7.33 15.04 -2.65
N ILE A 688 -6.20 15.74 -2.50
CA ILE A 688 -6.11 17.03 -1.76
C ILE A 688 -5.50 18.08 -2.68
N ARG A 689 -5.69 19.37 -2.39
CA ARG A 689 -5.28 20.44 -3.30
C ARG A 689 -3.79 20.77 -3.22
N PHE A 690 -3.16 20.58 -2.06
CA PHE A 690 -1.77 20.99 -1.82
C PHE A 690 -0.90 19.87 -1.20
N PRO A 691 -0.64 18.78 -1.94
CA PRO A 691 0.19 17.69 -1.46
C PRO A 691 1.67 18.07 -1.32
N GLN A 692 2.38 17.39 -0.41
CA GLN A 692 3.83 17.56 -0.21
C GLN A 692 4.67 16.49 -0.92
N GLY A 693 4.11 15.29 -1.10
CA GLY A 693 4.77 14.15 -1.70
C GLY A 693 4.69 14.21 -3.22
N ALA A 694 3.91 13.31 -3.81
CA ALA A 694 3.63 13.39 -5.23
C ALA A 694 2.74 14.60 -5.55
N GLY A 695 2.88 15.12 -6.77
CA GLY A 695 2.05 16.23 -7.24
C GLY A 695 0.56 15.90 -7.24
N LEU A 696 -0.27 16.94 -7.36
CA LEU A 696 -1.72 16.79 -7.52
C LEU A 696 -2.06 15.92 -8.74
N ARG A 697 -1.41 16.23 -9.87
CA ARG A 697 -1.49 15.46 -11.12
C ARG A 697 -0.39 14.39 -11.07
N GLN A 698 -0.72 13.17 -11.47
CA GLN A 698 0.16 12.01 -11.41
C GLN A 698 0.06 11.21 -12.69
N ARG A 699 1.14 10.53 -13.07
CA ARG A 699 1.14 9.63 -14.24
C ARG A 699 0.34 8.36 -13.91
N PRO A 700 -0.43 7.80 -14.87
CA PRO A 700 -0.96 6.45 -14.74
C PRO A 700 0.18 5.42 -14.73
N VAL A 701 -0.12 4.19 -14.34
CA VAL A 701 0.84 3.08 -14.31
C VAL A 701 0.29 1.92 -15.14
N LEU A 702 1.16 1.30 -15.94
CA LEU A 702 0.89 0.07 -16.68
C LEU A 702 1.92 -1.00 -16.31
N LEU A 703 1.45 -2.15 -15.84
CA LEU A 703 2.30 -3.26 -15.42
C LEU A 703 2.03 -4.48 -16.29
N GLN A 704 3.07 -4.99 -16.93
CA GLN A 704 3.01 -6.24 -17.67
C GLN A 704 3.29 -7.42 -16.73
N ASN A 705 2.41 -8.40 -16.74
CA ASN A 705 2.54 -9.65 -16.01
C ASN A 705 3.22 -10.70 -16.88
N LYS A 706 4.29 -11.30 -16.36
CA LYS A 706 4.89 -12.49 -16.95
C LYS A 706 4.93 -13.58 -15.90
N ASN A 707 4.01 -14.53 -16.01
CA ASN A 707 3.96 -15.72 -15.17
C ASN A 707 3.87 -15.39 -13.67
N GLY A 708 2.92 -14.52 -13.30
CA GLY A 708 2.68 -14.09 -11.92
C GLY A 708 3.63 -13.01 -11.39
N ARG A 709 4.45 -12.40 -12.27
CA ARG A 709 5.38 -11.34 -11.90
C ARG A 709 5.23 -10.11 -12.79
N PHE A 710 4.94 -8.99 -12.17
CA PHE A 710 4.71 -7.70 -12.81
C PHE A 710 6.01 -6.93 -13.05
N THR A 711 6.06 -6.24 -14.19
CA THR A 711 7.12 -5.29 -14.57
C THR A 711 6.49 -3.99 -15.04
N ASP A 712 7.03 -2.86 -14.60
CA ASP A 712 6.58 -1.54 -15.04
C ASP A 712 6.93 -1.29 -16.52
N ILE A 713 5.91 -1.15 -17.35
CA ILE A 713 6.01 -0.83 -18.77
C ILE A 713 5.30 0.48 -19.11
N THR A 714 5.06 1.34 -18.12
CA THR A 714 4.35 2.63 -18.27
C THR A 714 4.89 3.47 -19.43
N HIS A 715 6.20 3.44 -19.67
CA HIS A 715 6.84 4.17 -20.77
C HIS A 715 6.35 3.76 -22.18
N LYS A 716 5.85 2.53 -22.35
CA LYS A 716 5.28 2.01 -23.60
C LYS A 716 3.79 2.31 -23.76
N GLY A 717 3.13 2.83 -22.73
CA GLY A 717 1.68 3.03 -22.76
C GLY A 717 1.21 4.12 -23.74
N GLY A 718 2.11 4.95 -24.28
CA GLY A 718 1.74 6.08 -25.14
C GLY A 718 1.86 7.44 -24.48
N THR A 719 1.52 8.48 -25.24
CA THR A 719 1.63 9.89 -24.80
C THR A 719 0.85 10.19 -23.52
N TYR A 720 -0.32 9.56 -23.36
CA TYR A 720 -1.12 9.67 -22.15
C TYR A 720 -0.35 9.23 -20.89
N PHE A 721 0.42 8.14 -20.97
CA PHE A 721 1.19 7.59 -19.84
C PHE A 721 2.46 8.39 -19.52
N ARG A 722 2.90 9.24 -20.47
CA ARG A 722 4.01 10.19 -20.28
C ARG A 722 3.54 11.52 -19.68
N SER A 723 2.23 11.71 -19.54
CA SER A 723 1.59 12.91 -19.03
C SER A 723 1.01 12.69 -17.62
N GLU A 724 0.91 13.78 -16.84
CA GLU A 724 0.32 13.76 -15.50
C GLU A 724 -1.13 14.23 -15.53
N HIS A 725 -2.01 13.51 -14.83
CA HIS A 725 -3.45 13.76 -14.79
C HIS A 725 -4.00 13.64 -13.37
N ILE A 726 -5.23 14.11 -13.13
CA ILE A 726 -5.97 13.80 -11.90
C ILE A 726 -6.95 12.65 -12.18
N GLY A 727 -6.40 11.46 -12.44
CA GLY A 727 -7.17 10.26 -12.80
C GLY A 727 -8.13 9.84 -11.68
N ARG A 728 -9.30 9.33 -12.06
CA ARG A 728 -10.36 8.83 -11.17
C ARG A 728 -10.82 7.45 -11.62
N GLY A 729 -12.08 7.27 -12.00
CA GLY A 729 -12.61 5.99 -12.42
C GLY A 729 -12.10 5.55 -13.80
N VAL A 730 -12.02 4.23 -14.00
CA VAL A 730 -11.66 3.59 -15.27
C VAL A 730 -12.66 2.49 -15.60
N ALA A 731 -13.09 2.44 -16.85
CA ALA A 731 -13.74 1.29 -17.46
C ALA A 731 -12.76 0.64 -18.46
N ILE A 732 -12.62 -0.68 -18.38
CA ILE A 732 -11.77 -1.50 -19.26
C ILE A 732 -12.70 -2.39 -20.08
N GLY A 733 -12.49 -2.44 -21.40
CA GLY A 733 -13.33 -3.24 -22.28
C GLY A 733 -12.96 -3.13 -23.75
N ASP A 734 -13.44 -4.06 -24.56
CA ASP A 734 -13.18 -4.08 -26.00
C ASP A 734 -14.29 -3.32 -26.75
N LEU A 735 -14.07 -2.03 -26.99
CA LEU A 735 -15.08 -1.10 -27.51
C LEU A 735 -15.54 -1.44 -28.94
N ASP A 736 -14.65 -2.00 -29.77
CA ASP A 736 -14.96 -2.33 -31.16
C ASP A 736 -14.86 -3.84 -31.46
N ASN A 737 -14.90 -4.70 -30.44
CA ASN A 737 -14.86 -6.16 -30.60
C ASN A 737 -13.61 -6.70 -31.35
N ARG A 738 -12.43 -6.11 -31.11
CA ARG A 738 -11.16 -6.40 -31.80
C ARG A 738 -10.29 -7.42 -31.09
N GLY A 739 -10.70 -7.89 -29.92
CA GLY A 739 -9.95 -8.83 -29.10
C GLY A 739 -8.85 -8.22 -28.26
N VAL A 740 -8.90 -6.91 -28.03
CA VAL A 740 -7.94 -6.20 -27.17
C VAL A 740 -8.68 -5.17 -26.32
N PRO A 741 -8.29 -5.01 -25.04
CA PRO A 741 -8.94 -4.07 -24.15
C PRO A 741 -8.57 -2.62 -24.50
N ASP A 742 -9.58 -1.77 -24.65
CA ASP A 742 -9.47 -0.31 -24.65
C ASP A 742 -9.72 0.23 -23.22
N LEU A 743 -9.29 1.46 -22.95
CA LEU A 743 -9.44 2.11 -21.65
C LEU A 743 -10.23 3.41 -21.78
N VAL A 744 -11.21 3.62 -20.91
CA VAL A 744 -11.88 4.92 -20.76
C VAL A 744 -11.66 5.42 -19.35
N ILE A 745 -11.01 6.57 -19.23
CA ILE A 745 -10.57 7.14 -17.96
C ILE A 745 -11.31 8.45 -17.73
N SER A 746 -11.93 8.55 -16.56
CA SER A 746 -12.45 9.82 -16.05
C SER A 746 -11.41 10.51 -15.17
N HIS A 747 -11.52 11.84 -15.11
CA HIS A 747 -10.61 12.69 -14.37
C HIS A 747 -11.38 13.69 -13.51
N LEU A 748 -10.71 14.25 -12.51
CA LEU A 748 -11.26 15.36 -11.75
C LEU A 748 -10.97 16.69 -12.49
N ASN A 749 -12.01 17.35 -13.00
CA ASN A 749 -11.93 18.66 -13.67
C ASN A 749 -11.05 18.67 -14.94
N GLU A 750 -10.87 17.52 -15.58
CA GLU A 750 -10.18 17.37 -16.86
C GLU A 750 -11.05 16.55 -17.83
N PRO A 751 -10.88 16.69 -19.16
CA PRO A 751 -11.63 15.90 -20.13
C PRO A 751 -11.46 14.40 -19.93
N VAL A 752 -12.55 13.65 -20.05
CA VAL A 752 -12.51 12.19 -20.11
C VAL A 752 -11.67 11.75 -21.29
N THR A 753 -10.88 10.69 -21.11
CA THR A 753 -9.97 10.17 -22.13
C THR A 753 -10.39 8.77 -22.60
N VAL A 754 -10.33 8.55 -23.92
CA VAL A 754 -10.45 7.21 -24.53
C VAL A 754 -9.09 6.82 -25.10
N LEU A 755 -8.52 5.75 -24.55
CA LEU A 755 -7.28 5.15 -25.03
C LEU A 755 -7.61 3.89 -25.80
N ARG A 756 -7.30 3.92 -27.10
CA ARG A 756 -7.49 2.78 -27.99
C ARG A 756 -6.20 1.97 -28.08
N HIS A 757 -6.31 0.66 -27.94
CA HIS A 757 -5.17 -0.23 -28.11
C HIS A 757 -4.72 -0.26 -29.57
N GLN A 758 -3.43 0.00 -29.81
CA GLN A 758 -2.78 -0.08 -31.11
C GLN A 758 -2.40 -1.54 -31.42
N SER A 759 -3.39 -2.37 -31.72
CA SER A 759 -3.13 -3.78 -32.02
C SER A 759 -2.45 -3.94 -33.38
N LYS A 760 -1.37 -4.72 -33.44
CA LYS A 760 -0.92 -5.45 -34.64
C LYS A 760 -1.43 -6.89 -34.44
N GLN A 761 -2.36 -7.36 -35.27
CA GLN A 761 -3.10 -8.62 -35.07
C GLN A 761 -2.25 -9.88 -35.31
N ASP A 762 -1.18 -10.04 -34.54
CA ASP A 762 -0.27 -11.17 -34.69
C ASP A 762 -0.64 -12.34 -33.74
N LYS A 763 -1.54 -12.12 -32.79
CA LYS A 763 -1.96 -13.09 -31.77
C LYS A 763 -3.47 -13.29 -31.74
N HIS A 764 -3.87 -14.46 -31.27
CA HIS A 764 -5.25 -14.93 -31.21
C HIS A 764 -5.94 -14.64 -29.89
N TRP A 765 -7.26 -14.58 -29.92
CA TRP A 765 -8.09 -14.30 -28.76
C TRP A 765 -9.43 -15.04 -28.79
N LEU A 766 -10.14 -15.09 -27.67
CA LEU A 766 -11.52 -15.58 -27.59
C LEU A 766 -12.33 -14.72 -26.62
N GLY A 767 -13.45 -14.19 -27.11
CA GLY A 767 -14.41 -13.44 -26.28
C GLY A 767 -15.58 -14.31 -25.85
N ILE A 768 -15.99 -14.23 -24.59
CA ILE A 768 -17.08 -15.02 -24.03
C ILE A 768 -18.04 -14.13 -23.25
N GLU A 769 -19.31 -14.18 -23.61
CA GLU A 769 -20.41 -13.63 -22.83
C GLU A 769 -21.19 -14.78 -22.21
N LEU A 770 -21.53 -14.69 -20.93
CA LEU A 770 -22.34 -15.70 -20.25
C LEU A 770 -23.77 -15.20 -20.07
N ALA A 771 -24.73 -16.10 -20.25
CA ALA A 771 -26.13 -15.85 -19.93
C ALA A 771 -26.68 -17.01 -19.10
N GLY A 772 -27.25 -16.68 -17.94
CA GLY A 772 -27.86 -17.67 -17.05
C GLY A 772 -29.14 -18.26 -17.63
N LYS A 773 -29.53 -19.44 -17.14
CA LYS A 773 -30.79 -20.05 -17.54
C LYS A 773 -31.94 -19.17 -17.07
N ASN A 774 -32.90 -18.91 -17.95
CA ASN A 774 -33.96 -17.93 -17.72
C ASN A 774 -33.42 -16.52 -17.38
N ARG A 775 -32.22 -16.19 -17.88
CA ARG A 775 -31.53 -14.90 -17.69
C ARG A 775 -31.12 -14.59 -16.26
N ARG A 776 -31.13 -15.58 -15.35
CA ARG A 776 -30.62 -15.38 -13.99
C ARG A 776 -29.22 -14.78 -13.99
N ASP A 777 -28.91 -14.04 -12.94
CA ASP A 777 -27.57 -13.48 -12.76
C ASP A 777 -26.48 -14.56 -12.73
N VAL A 778 -25.30 -14.21 -13.24
CA VAL A 778 -24.16 -15.11 -13.42
C VAL A 778 -22.89 -14.61 -12.73
N VAL A 779 -22.97 -13.54 -11.94
CA VAL A 779 -21.83 -13.08 -11.12
C VAL A 779 -21.38 -14.19 -10.18
N GLY A 780 -20.07 -14.38 -10.07
CA GLY A 780 -19.45 -15.52 -9.39
C GLY A 780 -19.17 -16.71 -10.31
N ALA A 781 -19.63 -16.70 -11.57
CA ALA A 781 -19.28 -17.75 -12.53
C ALA A 781 -17.76 -17.77 -12.79
N ARG A 782 -17.20 -18.98 -12.87
CA ARG A 782 -15.79 -19.20 -13.26
C ARG A 782 -15.73 -19.86 -14.63
N VAL A 783 -14.89 -19.34 -15.50
CA VAL A 783 -14.65 -19.90 -16.84
C VAL A 783 -13.19 -20.34 -16.95
N GLU A 784 -12.99 -21.62 -17.23
CA GLU A 784 -11.67 -22.22 -17.48
C GLU A 784 -11.53 -22.57 -18.95
N LEU A 785 -10.54 -21.99 -19.62
CA LEU A 785 -10.19 -22.28 -21.01
C LEU A 785 -8.91 -23.10 -21.06
N LYS A 786 -8.93 -24.22 -21.77
CA LYS A 786 -7.76 -25.07 -22.00
C LYS A 786 -7.14 -24.76 -23.36
N VAL A 787 -5.84 -24.45 -23.38
CA VAL A 787 -5.06 -24.15 -24.58
C VAL A 787 -3.69 -24.83 -24.48
N GLY A 788 -3.55 -25.99 -25.13
CA GLY A 788 -2.41 -26.87 -24.96
C GLY A 788 -2.27 -27.33 -23.50
N GLU A 789 -1.10 -27.08 -22.92
CA GLU A 789 -0.80 -27.38 -21.52
C GLU A 789 -1.26 -26.25 -20.56
N ARG A 790 -1.69 -25.10 -21.10
CA ARG A 790 -2.12 -23.96 -20.28
C ARG A 790 -3.60 -24.05 -19.97
N ARG A 791 -3.94 -23.56 -18.79
CA ARG A 791 -5.32 -23.29 -18.37
C ARG A 791 -5.42 -21.81 -18.03
N LEU A 792 -6.33 -21.12 -18.71
CA LEU A 792 -6.62 -19.71 -18.47
C LEU A 792 -7.94 -19.63 -17.73
N THR A 793 -7.98 -18.91 -16.60
CA THR A 793 -9.19 -18.75 -15.81
C THR A 793 -9.63 -17.28 -15.80
N ARG A 794 -10.93 -17.06 -15.98
CA ARG A 794 -11.59 -15.76 -15.85
C ARG A 794 -12.84 -15.90 -15.00
N PHE A 795 -13.28 -14.80 -14.40
CA PHE A 795 -14.41 -14.76 -13.48
C PHE A 795 -15.39 -13.68 -13.91
N VAL A 796 -16.68 -13.98 -13.84
CA VAL A 796 -17.71 -12.94 -13.92
C VAL A 796 -17.78 -12.25 -12.55
N LYS A 797 -17.60 -10.93 -12.57
CA LYS A 797 -17.54 -10.10 -11.38
C LYS A 797 -18.71 -9.12 -11.39
N GLY A 798 -19.21 -8.77 -10.22
CA GLY A 798 -20.01 -7.56 -10.05
C GLY A 798 -19.18 -6.45 -9.43
N GLY A 799 -19.43 -5.21 -9.83
CA GLY A 799 -18.58 -4.08 -9.43
C GLY A 799 -17.17 -4.15 -10.02
N GLY A 800 -16.26 -3.35 -9.45
CA GLY A 800 -14.96 -3.05 -10.03
C GLY A 800 -15.10 -2.16 -11.28
N SER A 801 -14.39 -1.04 -11.41
CA SER A 801 -13.30 -0.47 -10.62
C SER A 801 -13.78 0.54 -9.55
N TYR A 802 -12.92 1.51 -9.15
CA TYR A 802 -13.31 2.72 -8.41
C TYR A 802 -14.43 3.46 -9.17
N LEU A 803 -15.63 3.50 -8.57
CA LEU A 803 -16.83 4.21 -9.07
C LEU A 803 -17.31 3.80 -10.47
N SER A 804 -16.77 2.74 -11.06
CA SER A 804 -16.88 2.46 -12.50
C SER A 804 -17.36 1.03 -12.77
N SER A 805 -17.86 0.78 -13.97
CA SER A 805 -18.31 -0.54 -14.46
C SER A 805 -17.65 -0.83 -15.80
N GLY A 806 -16.86 -1.91 -15.89
CA GLY A 806 -16.19 -2.32 -17.12
C GLY A 806 -17.05 -3.17 -18.05
N ASP A 807 -16.42 -3.72 -19.10
CA ASP A 807 -17.02 -4.75 -19.95
C ASP A 807 -17.23 -6.05 -19.15
N HIS A 808 -18.46 -6.57 -19.16
CA HIS A 808 -18.81 -7.82 -18.46
C HIS A 808 -18.43 -9.07 -19.26
N ARG A 809 -18.08 -8.92 -20.53
CA ARG A 809 -17.64 -10.02 -21.39
C ARG A 809 -16.20 -10.39 -21.05
N LEU A 810 -15.92 -11.68 -21.05
CA LEU A 810 -14.61 -12.22 -20.69
C LEU A 810 -13.74 -12.30 -21.95
N LEU A 811 -12.53 -11.75 -21.88
CA LEU A 811 -11.54 -11.84 -22.95
C LEU A 811 -10.38 -12.76 -22.53
N PHE A 812 -10.06 -13.69 -23.43
CA PHE A 812 -8.93 -14.61 -23.30
C PHE A 812 -7.92 -14.36 -24.42
N GLY A 813 -6.71 -13.91 -24.07
CA GLY A 813 -5.57 -13.95 -24.99
C GLY A 813 -5.03 -15.36 -25.13
N LEU A 814 -4.82 -15.81 -26.37
CA LEU A 814 -4.39 -17.16 -26.70
C LEU A 814 -2.92 -17.21 -27.16
N GLY A 815 -2.28 -16.06 -27.31
CA GLY A 815 -0.96 -15.94 -27.92
C GLY A 815 -0.97 -16.46 -29.36
N GLU A 816 0.00 -17.29 -29.69
CA GLU A 816 0.14 -17.92 -31.02
C GLU A 816 -0.77 -19.15 -31.20
N ALA A 817 -1.62 -19.48 -30.22
CA ALA A 817 -2.44 -20.68 -30.31
C ALA A 817 -3.61 -20.47 -31.28
N GLU A 818 -3.57 -21.19 -32.41
CA GLU A 818 -4.60 -21.15 -33.46
C GLU A 818 -5.92 -21.86 -33.08
N LYS A 819 -5.99 -22.50 -31.90
CA LYS A 819 -7.18 -23.19 -31.41
C LYS A 819 -7.15 -23.38 -29.89
N ILE A 820 -8.34 -23.58 -29.34
CA ILE A 820 -8.54 -24.05 -27.96
C ILE A 820 -8.71 -25.58 -27.93
N ASP A 821 -8.56 -26.19 -26.77
CA ASP A 821 -8.89 -27.61 -26.55
C ASP A 821 -10.29 -27.79 -25.96
N GLY A 822 -10.78 -26.80 -25.22
CA GLY A 822 -12.12 -26.79 -24.66
C GLY A 822 -12.31 -25.67 -23.64
N ILE A 823 -13.56 -25.41 -23.31
CA ILE A 823 -13.95 -24.43 -22.30
C ILE A 823 -14.91 -25.09 -21.31
N THR A 824 -14.71 -24.77 -20.04
CA THR A 824 -15.54 -25.23 -18.94
C THR A 824 -16.08 -24.01 -18.20
N VAL A 825 -17.40 -23.93 -18.06
CA VAL A 825 -18.07 -22.92 -17.24
C VAL A 825 -18.57 -23.58 -15.97
N TYR A 826 -18.24 -22.98 -14.83
CA TYR A 826 -18.78 -23.29 -13.52
C TYR A 826 -19.81 -22.21 -13.19
N TRP A 827 -21.09 -22.57 -13.29
CA TRP A 827 -22.21 -21.68 -13.02
C TRP A 827 -22.42 -21.51 -11.52
N PRO A 828 -22.78 -20.31 -11.03
CA PRO A 828 -23.07 -20.08 -9.61
C PRO A 828 -24.18 -21.01 -9.11
N ALA A 829 -24.12 -21.36 -7.83
CA ALA A 829 -25.17 -22.10 -7.15
C ALA A 829 -26.50 -21.33 -7.23
N ALA A 830 -27.61 -22.04 -7.44
CA ALA A 830 -28.93 -21.43 -7.58
C ALA A 830 -30.03 -22.37 -7.10
N ASN A 831 -31.08 -21.81 -6.50
CA ASN A 831 -32.28 -22.52 -6.04
C ASN A 831 -31.96 -23.74 -5.15
N GLY A 832 -30.94 -23.61 -4.31
CA GLY A 832 -30.47 -24.66 -3.39
C GLY A 832 -29.72 -25.79 -4.09
N GLN A 833 -29.50 -25.71 -5.40
CA GLN A 833 -28.63 -26.61 -6.15
C GLN A 833 -27.19 -26.10 -6.08
N PRO A 834 -26.20 -27.00 -5.96
CA PRO A 834 -24.80 -26.62 -6.00
C PRO A 834 -24.43 -26.09 -7.40
N ALA A 835 -23.30 -25.39 -7.47
CA ALA A 835 -22.70 -24.94 -8.73
C ALA A 835 -22.62 -26.08 -9.75
N GLN A 836 -22.97 -25.77 -11.00
CA GLN A 836 -23.03 -26.75 -12.09
C GLN A 836 -21.89 -26.52 -13.07
N GLU A 837 -21.31 -27.61 -13.56
CA GLU A 837 -20.26 -27.58 -14.57
C GLU A 837 -20.86 -27.85 -15.96
N GLN A 838 -20.48 -27.04 -16.95
CA GLN A 838 -20.86 -27.23 -18.34
C GLN A 838 -19.65 -27.05 -19.26
N ARG A 839 -19.55 -27.87 -20.31
CA ARG A 839 -18.38 -27.92 -21.20
C ARG A 839 -18.77 -27.74 -22.67
N TRP A 840 -17.89 -27.09 -23.42
CA TRP A 840 -17.96 -26.98 -24.88
C TRP A 840 -16.62 -27.35 -25.50
N THR A 841 -16.65 -27.91 -26.72
CA THR A 841 -15.46 -28.34 -27.46
C THR A 841 -14.99 -27.29 -28.46
N ARG A 842 -13.76 -27.45 -28.94
CA ARG A 842 -13.13 -26.53 -29.90
C ARG A 842 -13.91 -26.37 -31.21
N GLU A 843 -14.59 -27.40 -31.69
CA GLU A 843 -15.35 -27.34 -32.95
C GLU A 843 -16.54 -26.38 -32.85
N GLN A 844 -16.99 -26.09 -31.63
CA GLN A 844 -18.12 -25.21 -31.37
C GLN A 844 -17.70 -23.74 -31.24
N LEU A 845 -16.42 -23.48 -30.97
CA LEU A 845 -15.90 -22.15 -30.60
C LEU A 845 -14.65 -21.78 -31.40
N PRO A 846 -14.81 -21.43 -32.69
CA PRO A 846 -13.76 -20.74 -33.43
C PRO A 846 -13.30 -19.47 -32.71
N ILE A 847 -11.98 -19.24 -32.75
CA ILE A 847 -11.29 -18.11 -32.12
C ILE A 847 -11.47 -16.79 -32.90
N ASP A 848 -10.90 -15.72 -32.38
CA ASP A 848 -10.88 -14.35 -32.90
C ASP A 848 -12.27 -13.74 -33.09
N ARG A 849 -13.15 -14.00 -32.13
CA ARG A 849 -14.54 -13.53 -32.09
C ARG A 849 -15.12 -13.73 -30.70
N TYR A 850 -16.27 -13.11 -30.46
CA TYR A 850 -17.08 -13.44 -29.29
C TYR A 850 -18.11 -14.52 -29.56
N TRP A 851 -18.43 -15.26 -28.50
CA TRP A 851 -19.53 -16.20 -28.38
C TRP A 851 -20.33 -15.93 -27.10
N GLN A 852 -21.63 -16.19 -27.15
CA GLN A 852 -22.49 -16.24 -25.99
C GLN A 852 -22.70 -17.70 -25.58
N LEU A 853 -22.43 -18.01 -24.31
CA LEU A 853 -22.67 -19.32 -23.71
C LEU A 853 -23.86 -19.21 -22.77
N ILE A 854 -24.89 -20.03 -23.02
CA ILE A 854 -26.12 -20.02 -22.26
C ILE A 854 -26.19 -21.27 -21.38
N GLU A 855 -26.45 -21.09 -20.09
CA GLU A 855 -26.58 -22.19 -19.14
C GLU A 855 -27.65 -23.21 -19.59
N GLY A 856 -27.28 -24.48 -19.60
CA GLY A 856 -28.12 -25.58 -20.04
C GLY A 856 -28.22 -25.76 -21.56
N GLN A 857 -27.62 -24.87 -22.37
CA GLN A 857 -27.59 -25.02 -23.83
C GLN A 857 -26.27 -25.60 -24.35
N VAL A 858 -26.36 -26.64 -25.19
CA VAL A 858 -25.18 -27.33 -25.74
C VAL A 858 -24.53 -26.55 -26.89
N LYS A 859 -25.29 -25.73 -27.62
CA LYS A 859 -24.76 -24.95 -28.74
C LYS A 859 -24.46 -23.51 -28.29
N PRO A 860 -23.26 -22.98 -28.57
CA PRO A 860 -22.98 -21.57 -28.34
C PRO A 860 -23.72 -20.71 -29.36
N GLU A 861 -24.07 -19.49 -28.96
CA GLU A 861 -24.76 -18.52 -29.80
C GLU A 861 -23.85 -17.32 -30.12
N ARG A 862 -24.23 -16.53 -31.12
CA ARG A 862 -23.61 -15.22 -31.32
C ARG A 862 -24.23 -14.23 -30.34
N PRO A 863 -23.45 -13.33 -29.72
CA PRO A 863 -24.02 -12.24 -28.94
C PRO A 863 -25.01 -11.41 -29.77
N ARG A 864 -25.99 -10.77 -29.10
CA ARG A 864 -27.05 -9.98 -29.73
C ARG A 864 -26.49 -8.89 -30.67
N GLY A 865 -27.28 -8.50 -31.66
CA GLY A 865 -26.95 -7.43 -32.63
C GLY A 865 -26.02 -7.84 -33.79
N ARG A 866 -25.41 -9.03 -33.74
CA ARG A 866 -24.36 -9.43 -34.69
C ARG A 866 -24.91 -10.13 -35.95
N ALA A 867 -25.44 -9.36 -36.90
CA ALA A 867 -25.53 -9.82 -38.28
C ALA A 867 -24.12 -9.80 -38.91
N GLU A 868 -23.77 -10.82 -39.69
CA GLU A 868 -22.47 -10.94 -40.35
C GLU A 868 -22.15 -9.66 -41.16
N SER A 869 -21.10 -8.95 -40.79
CA SER A 869 -20.28 -8.26 -41.79
C SER A 869 -19.58 -9.34 -42.61
N SER A 870 -20.35 -9.97 -43.51
CA SER A 870 -19.82 -10.85 -44.53
C SER A 870 -18.98 -10.00 -45.49
N GLY A 871 -17.69 -10.31 -45.55
CA GLY A 871 -16.88 -10.12 -46.75
C GLY A 871 -16.04 -8.85 -46.85
N ASN A 872 -14.73 -9.08 -46.79
CA ASN A 872 -13.64 -8.34 -47.44
C ASN A 872 -13.51 -6.83 -47.15
N LEU A 873 -12.43 -6.48 -46.45
CA LEU A 873 -11.36 -5.65 -47.00
C LEU A 873 -10.03 -5.96 -46.30
#